data_AF-A0A397BQY7-F1
#
_entry.id   AF-A0A397BQY7-F1
#
_cell.length_a   1.000
_cell.length_b   1.000
_cell.length_c   1.000
_cell.angle_alpha   90.00
_cell.angle_beta   90.00
_cell.angle_gamma   90.00
#
_symmetry.space_group_name_H-M   'P 1'
#
loop_
_entity.id
_entity.type
_entity.pdbx_description
1 polymer ?
#
loop_
_entity_poly.entity_id
_entity_poly.type
_entity_poly.pdbx_seq_one_letter_code
_entity_poly.pdbx_strand_id
1 'polypeptide(L)'
;MLFTPQSTFVSCSMMESQLRTEHDDAVRVMTAQHADEIDRLEAQHAHTIQLLQEAAHANDLRSEAALADAQRASEQRERQLRTDSTHELTQTMRDMEVANLSEFQRMRNEAQANMRQVQDRHADELADVAAKAGAELRDSLCQATERQHMIANERDSVWVAQCRQHVQAQCNELAASHREAMHVLTSQHAQEVADVAQHWTTRLGDERTAHAAALQELRQVLEGKVAAEVESCRRDMLEQKGTAVMTTTAKWQRALADTNARLEVEKKVAYDKGVADREAEWQRAALLIKAAQKEECDSKEALKVCEEKFQLALATKTAQLQQACDNAIAAHKKTAQEALDEAVASTRDTVERTTAKAVEDEWREKLLAQKVALEEALQQACHEVEARVLQTSVEQHHVALKQWEEAKAAELAKVQSTLRGQFAQQTHDSEMALRREKEIAVQAVNDQWAMKLDALTSVQQALEEAEDASFDLQEELATLKKQHVFRHVMLVHSGMRKLQHLEDEVDSVYGNVYDTLVNYKRDQLVAHRSASNVVTSELSVLQAQIAEVVKTKSEGEDEVQKALAELGSLEEEIGAIQLMKDGHVNQAQVARKRRMHQEMEAMLEGIETKRTRVRTIETKQQELQSLHKQKEDEMKGLERQLVQILVEQQKQLLTLVTSVKTTSSSNRSSSVPA
;
A
#
# COMPACT_ATOMS: atom_id res chain seq x y z
N MET A 1 73.25 151.88 -129.31
CA MET A 1 73.12 153.26 -128.77
C MET A 1 71.66 153.46 -128.36
N LEU A 2 71.24 154.17 -127.30
CA LEU A 2 71.87 154.64 -126.04
C LEU A 2 70.78 155.29 -125.09
N PHE A 3 71.00 155.37 -123.75
CA PHE A 3 70.19 156.03 -122.66
C PHE A 3 68.78 155.43 -122.30
N THR A 4 68.17 155.41 -121.09
CA THR A 4 68.41 155.79 -119.65
C THR A 4 68.17 157.27 -119.18
N PRO A 5 67.94 157.64 -117.86
CA PRO A 5 67.54 156.91 -116.61
C PRO A 5 66.52 157.57 -115.58
N GLN A 6 66.07 156.78 -114.58
CA GLN A 6 65.85 157.04 -113.10
C GLN A 6 64.68 157.86 -112.44
N SER A 7 63.91 157.20 -111.52
CA SER A 7 63.90 157.39 -110.02
C SER A 7 62.51 157.35 -109.29
N THR A 8 62.48 156.83 -108.04
CA THR A 8 61.37 156.79 -107.02
C THR A 8 60.02 156.14 -107.41
N PHE A 9 59.38 155.19 -106.69
CA PHE A 9 59.65 154.40 -105.45
C PHE A 9 59.37 155.03 -104.06
N VAL A 10 58.15 154.84 -103.49
CA VAL A 10 57.80 154.93 -102.03
C VAL A 10 56.59 154.04 -101.62
N SER A 11 55.48 154.04 -102.39
CA SER A 11 54.14 153.82 -101.82
C SER A 11 53.65 152.41 -101.43
N CYS A 12 54.43 151.32 -101.61
CA CYS A 12 53.91 149.96 -101.36
C CYS A 12 53.80 149.55 -99.88
N SER A 13 54.53 150.22 -98.97
CA SER A 13 54.77 149.67 -97.61
C SER A 13 53.57 149.69 -96.64
N MET A 14 52.53 150.49 -96.87
CA MET A 14 51.41 150.59 -95.92
C MET A 14 50.33 149.52 -96.11
N MET A 15 50.11 149.04 -97.34
CA MET A 15 48.98 148.16 -97.64
C MET A 15 49.18 146.72 -97.10
N GLU A 16 50.42 146.23 -97.08
CA GLU A 16 50.76 144.96 -96.40
C GLU A 16 50.62 145.03 -94.87
N SER A 17 50.69 146.22 -94.27
CA SER A 17 50.61 146.36 -92.81
C SER A 17 49.19 146.09 -92.29
N GLN A 18 48.18 146.67 -92.94
CA GLN A 18 46.79 146.59 -92.47
C GLN A 18 46.19 145.20 -92.67
N LEU A 19 46.49 144.56 -93.80
CA LEU A 19 46.01 143.20 -94.11
C LEU A 19 46.59 142.12 -93.19
N ARG A 20 47.78 142.33 -92.60
CA ARG A 20 48.34 141.41 -91.60
C ARG A 20 47.63 141.56 -90.24
N THR A 21 47.38 142.80 -89.79
CA THR A 21 46.67 143.02 -88.52
C THR A 21 45.25 142.46 -88.50
N GLU A 22 44.48 142.61 -89.59
CA GLU A 22 43.13 142.03 -89.68
C GLU A 22 43.14 140.50 -89.71
N HIS A 23 44.17 139.89 -90.32
CA HIS A 23 44.36 138.45 -90.31
C HIS A 23 44.75 137.91 -88.92
N ASP A 24 45.73 138.53 -88.27
CA ASP A 24 46.24 138.10 -86.96
C ASP A 24 45.20 138.25 -85.84
N ASP A 25 44.27 139.22 -85.95
CA ASP A 25 43.15 139.37 -85.02
C ASP A 25 42.03 138.37 -85.30
N ALA A 26 41.68 138.13 -86.57
CA ALA A 26 40.69 137.10 -86.93
C ALA A 26 41.14 135.68 -86.52
N VAL A 27 42.42 135.36 -86.71
CA VAL A 27 43.03 134.10 -86.25
C VAL A 27 42.98 134.00 -84.72
N ARG A 28 43.28 135.08 -83.99
CA ARG A 28 43.17 135.08 -82.51
C ARG A 28 41.75 134.88 -82.01
N VAL A 29 40.74 135.48 -82.65
CA VAL A 29 39.33 135.27 -82.28
C VAL A 29 38.89 133.82 -82.52
N MET A 30 39.20 133.22 -83.68
CA MET A 30 38.87 131.79 -83.88
C MET A 30 39.64 130.86 -82.95
N THR A 31 40.93 131.15 -82.68
CA THR A 31 41.73 130.34 -81.75
C THR A 31 41.17 130.40 -80.33
N ALA A 32 40.71 131.57 -79.89
CA ALA A 32 40.03 131.73 -78.60
C ALA A 32 38.69 130.97 -78.57
N GLN A 33 37.87 131.08 -79.62
CA GLN A 33 36.59 130.36 -79.71
C GLN A 33 36.77 128.84 -79.73
N HIS A 34 37.76 128.32 -80.45
CA HIS A 34 38.07 126.89 -80.45
C HIS A 34 38.62 126.42 -79.10
N ALA A 35 39.40 127.24 -78.39
CA ALA A 35 39.83 126.92 -77.02
C ALA A 35 38.62 126.87 -76.06
N ASP A 36 37.74 127.87 -76.11
CA ASP A 36 36.48 127.94 -75.36
C ASP A 36 35.54 126.75 -75.64
N GLU A 37 35.60 126.17 -76.84
CA GLU A 37 34.80 125.00 -77.24
C GLU A 37 35.47 123.68 -76.84
N ILE A 38 36.81 123.59 -76.92
CA ILE A 38 37.60 122.47 -76.38
C ILE A 38 37.41 122.39 -74.85
N ASP A 39 37.58 123.48 -74.12
CA ASP A 39 37.41 123.51 -72.65
C ASP A 39 35.99 123.08 -72.23
N ARG A 40 34.96 123.46 -73.01
CA ARG A 40 33.58 122.99 -72.79
C ARG A 40 33.41 121.50 -73.07
N LEU A 41 34.00 120.98 -74.14
CA LEU A 41 33.94 119.55 -74.49
C LEU A 41 34.74 118.70 -73.50
N GLU A 42 35.91 119.16 -73.03
CA GLU A 42 36.69 118.50 -71.99
C GLU A 42 35.95 118.51 -70.65
N ALA A 43 35.30 119.63 -70.27
CA ALA A 43 34.44 119.68 -69.08
C ALA A 43 33.22 118.73 -69.19
N GLN A 44 32.59 118.64 -70.37
CA GLN A 44 31.49 117.70 -70.62
C GLN A 44 31.95 116.24 -70.61
N HIS A 45 33.11 115.92 -71.19
CA HIS A 45 33.71 114.59 -71.14
C HIS A 45 34.12 114.21 -69.71
N ALA A 46 34.76 115.11 -68.95
CA ALA A 46 35.10 114.88 -67.56
C ALA A 46 33.86 114.61 -66.69
N HIS A 47 32.80 115.40 -66.86
CA HIS A 47 31.54 115.19 -66.16
C HIS A 47 30.85 113.87 -66.57
N THR A 48 30.89 113.51 -67.86
CA THR A 48 30.33 112.24 -68.36
C THR A 48 31.12 111.03 -67.84
N ILE A 49 32.46 111.13 -67.80
CA ILE A 49 33.34 110.11 -67.20
C ILE A 49 33.05 109.96 -65.71
N GLN A 50 32.90 111.07 -64.99
CA GLN A 50 32.52 111.04 -63.56
C GLN A 50 31.17 110.36 -63.35
N LEU A 51 30.13 110.73 -64.11
CA LEU A 51 28.81 110.08 -64.03
C LEU A 51 28.87 108.58 -64.36
N LEU A 52 29.72 108.16 -65.30
CA LEU A 52 29.94 106.74 -65.62
C LEU A 52 30.72 106.01 -64.52
N GLN A 53 31.67 106.67 -63.85
CA GLN A 53 32.40 106.12 -62.70
C GLN A 53 31.50 106.00 -61.45
N GLU A 54 30.65 107.00 -61.19
CA GLU A 54 29.64 106.97 -60.14
C GLU A 54 28.59 105.89 -60.41
N ALA A 55 28.15 105.74 -61.66
CA ALA A 55 27.25 104.65 -62.06
C ALA A 55 27.90 103.26 -61.97
N ALA A 56 29.19 103.14 -62.31
CA ALA A 56 29.96 101.90 -62.16
C ALA A 56 30.09 101.52 -60.68
N HIS A 57 30.58 102.41 -59.82
CA HIS A 57 30.66 102.16 -58.37
C HIS A 57 29.29 101.86 -57.75
N ALA A 58 28.22 102.55 -58.17
CA ALA A 58 26.87 102.25 -57.71
C ALA A 58 26.35 100.88 -58.19
N ASN A 59 26.86 100.36 -59.31
CA ASN A 59 26.55 99.02 -59.80
C ASN A 59 27.39 97.95 -59.10
N ASP A 60 28.69 98.21 -58.90
CA ASP A 60 29.61 97.34 -58.15
C ASP A 60 29.09 97.11 -56.73
N LEU A 61 28.78 98.19 -55.99
CA LEU A 61 28.20 98.14 -54.64
C LEU A 61 26.86 97.38 -54.59
N ARG A 62 26.03 97.47 -55.66
CA ARG A 62 24.79 96.67 -55.77
C ARG A 62 25.08 95.19 -56.04
N SER A 63 26.11 94.88 -56.83
CA SER A 63 26.53 93.51 -57.10
C SER A 63 27.14 92.85 -55.87
N GLU A 64 27.96 93.58 -55.10
CA GLU A 64 28.51 93.15 -53.80
C GLU A 64 27.40 92.94 -52.78
N ALA A 65 26.44 93.86 -52.68
CA ALA A 65 25.28 93.71 -51.79
C ALA A 65 24.44 92.47 -52.16
N ALA A 66 24.14 92.27 -53.46
CA ALA A 66 23.41 91.10 -53.95
C ALA A 66 24.18 89.78 -53.73
N LEU A 67 25.51 89.78 -53.90
CA LEU A 67 26.37 88.64 -53.57
C LEU A 67 26.37 88.35 -52.07
N ALA A 68 26.46 89.36 -51.21
CA ALA A 68 26.41 89.21 -49.77
C ALA A 68 25.03 88.74 -49.27
N ASP A 69 23.93 89.19 -49.89
CA ASP A 69 22.57 88.69 -49.62
C ASP A 69 22.43 87.22 -50.07
N ALA A 70 22.93 86.87 -51.26
CA ALA A 70 22.93 85.50 -51.77
C ALA A 70 23.79 84.54 -50.91
N GLN A 71 24.96 85.00 -50.44
CA GLN A 71 25.81 84.26 -49.51
C GLN A 71 25.09 84.05 -48.18
N ARG A 72 24.52 85.09 -47.57
CA ARG A 72 23.75 84.98 -46.32
C ARG A 72 22.54 84.04 -46.46
N ALA A 73 21.83 84.09 -47.58
CA ALA A 73 20.73 83.16 -47.88
C ALA A 73 21.22 81.71 -48.08
N SER A 74 22.39 81.51 -48.68
CA SER A 74 23.02 80.20 -48.84
C SER A 74 23.46 79.62 -47.50
N GLU A 75 24.18 80.39 -46.67
CA GLU A 75 24.55 79.98 -45.31
C GLU A 75 23.31 79.68 -44.44
N GLN A 76 22.24 80.46 -44.56
CA GLN A 76 21.01 80.24 -43.82
C GLN A 76 20.34 78.92 -44.24
N ARG A 77 20.29 78.61 -45.55
CA ARG A 77 19.83 77.31 -46.04
C ARG A 77 20.73 76.17 -45.59
N GLU A 78 22.05 76.35 -45.57
CA GLU A 78 22.96 75.31 -45.11
C GLU A 78 22.82 75.05 -43.60
N ARG A 79 22.69 76.11 -42.79
CA ARG A 79 22.37 76.01 -41.36
C ARG A 79 21.05 75.28 -41.14
N GLN A 80 20.01 75.60 -41.91
CA GLN A 80 18.70 74.95 -41.86
C GLN A 80 18.81 73.45 -42.22
N LEU A 81 19.42 73.11 -43.35
CA LEU A 81 19.59 71.71 -43.77
C LEU A 81 20.44 70.91 -42.77
N ARG A 82 21.44 71.53 -42.13
CA ARG A 82 22.20 70.91 -41.04
C ARG A 82 21.33 70.68 -39.80
N THR A 83 20.52 71.66 -39.37
CA THR A 83 19.61 71.47 -38.21
C THR A 83 18.58 70.39 -38.50
N ASP A 84 17.95 70.43 -39.67
CA ASP A 84 16.90 69.51 -40.07
C ASP A 84 17.45 68.08 -40.16
N SER A 85 18.60 67.89 -40.81
CA SER A 85 19.30 66.59 -40.87
C SER A 85 19.72 66.07 -39.50
N THR A 86 20.24 66.93 -38.60
CA THR A 86 20.54 66.49 -37.21
C THR A 86 19.27 66.15 -36.43
N HIS A 87 18.14 66.79 -36.72
CA HIS A 87 16.87 66.49 -36.09
C HIS A 87 16.31 65.14 -36.56
N GLU A 88 16.29 64.88 -37.87
CA GLU A 88 15.92 63.59 -38.46
C GLU A 88 16.81 62.45 -37.95
N LEU A 89 18.13 62.65 -37.89
CA LEU A 89 19.06 61.64 -37.36
C LEU A 89 18.83 61.38 -35.86
N THR A 90 18.58 62.43 -35.08
CA THR A 90 18.27 62.29 -33.64
C THR A 90 16.93 61.59 -33.41
N GLN A 91 15.93 61.87 -34.25
CA GLN A 91 14.61 61.25 -34.14
C GLN A 91 14.64 59.78 -34.57
N THR A 92 15.26 59.45 -35.71
CA THR A 92 15.42 58.06 -36.15
C THR A 92 16.23 57.21 -35.17
N MET A 93 17.24 57.77 -34.49
CA MET A 93 17.89 57.06 -33.37
C MET A 93 16.93 56.81 -32.20
N ARG A 94 16.14 57.79 -31.77
CA ARG A 94 15.15 57.60 -30.69
C ARG A 94 14.07 56.58 -31.03
N ASP A 95 13.56 56.63 -32.26
CA ASP A 95 12.55 55.68 -32.73
C ASP A 95 13.11 54.25 -32.75
N MET A 96 14.40 54.09 -33.11
CA MET A 96 15.14 52.83 -33.03
C MET A 96 15.44 52.38 -31.59
N GLU A 97 15.79 53.30 -30.69
CA GLU A 97 15.95 53.04 -29.25
C GLU A 97 14.64 52.55 -28.62
N VAL A 98 13.51 53.19 -28.96
CA VAL A 98 12.16 52.81 -28.50
C VAL A 98 11.75 51.46 -29.09
N ALA A 99 12.02 51.21 -30.38
CA ALA A 99 11.77 49.91 -30.99
C ALA A 99 12.56 48.80 -30.27
N ASN A 100 13.88 48.96 -30.11
CA ASN A 100 14.73 48.02 -29.38
C ASN A 100 14.26 47.80 -27.94
N LEU A 101 13.89 48.86 -27.21
CA LEU A 101 13.32 48.77 -25.86
C LEU A 101 12.00 47.96 -25.85
N SER A 102 11.15 48.13 -26.86
CA SER A 102 9.90 47.37 -26.98
C SER A 102 10.16 45.88 -27.29
N GLU A 103 11.17 45.56 -28.11
CA GLU A 103 11.58 44.18 -28.38
C GLU A 103 12.20 43.51 -27.16
N PHE A 104 13.09 44.19 -26.43
CA PHE A 104 13.63 43.66 -25.16
C PHE A 104 12.54 43.44 -24.12
N GLN A 105 11.51 44.30 -24.06
CA GLN A 105 10.34 44.09 -23.21
C GLN A 105 9.50 42.89 -23.69
N ARG A 106 9.25 42.74 -24.99
CA ARG A 106 8.55 41.58 -25.56
C ARG A 106 9.28 40.27 -25.24
N MET A 107 10.57 40.19 -25.56
CA MET A 107 11.43 39.03 -25.28
C MET A 107 11.47 38.68 -23.79
N ARG A 108 11.51 39.70 -22.90
CA ARG A 108 11.45 39.49 -21.44
C ARG A 108 10.10 38.95 -20.99
N ASN A 109 8.99 39.45 -21.55
CA ASN A 109 7.65 38.99 -21.23
C ASN A 109 7.40 37.56 -21.73
N GLU A 110 7.88 37.23 -22.94
CA GLU A 110 7.84 35.88 -23.51
C GLU A 110 8.69 34.90 -22.68
N ALA A 111 9.90 35.29 -22.27
CA ALA A 111 10.73 34.48 -21.36
C ALA A 111 10.06 34.25 -19.99
N GLN A 112 9.39 35.27 -19.43
CA GLN A 112 8.62 35.11 -18.18
C GLN A 112 7.37 34.24 -18.36
N ALA A 113 6.67 34.33 -19.49
CA ALA A 113 5.53 33.48 -19.80
C ALA A 113 5.95 32.01 -19.96
N ASN A 114 7.03 31.75 -20.70
CA ASN A 114 7.60 30.42 -20.86
C ASN A 114 8.06 29.83 -19.52
N MET A 115 8.73 30.62 -18.67
CA MET A 115 9.17 30.15 -17.35
C MET A 115 8.00 29.84 -16.41
N ARG A 116 6.90 30.60 -16.45
CA ARG A 116 5.66 30.24 -15.76
C ARG A 116 5.08 28.93 -16.32
N GLN A 117 4.95 28.81 -17.63
CA GLN A 117 4.40 27.60 -18.26
C GLN A 117 5.24 26.32 -17.97
N VAL A 118 6.53 26.46 -17.66
CA VAL A 118 7.37 25.35 -17.17
C VAL A 118 7.12 25.08 -15.68
N GLN A 119 6.97 26.12 -14.85
CA GLN A 119 6.61 25.98 -13.44
C GLN A 119 5.22 25.35 -13.25
N ASP A 120 4.23 25.76 -14.05
CA ASP A 120 2.86 25.24 -14.03
C ASP A 120 2.84 23.75 -14.43
N ARG A 121 3.50 23.37 -15.54
CA ARG A 121 3.65 21.95 -15.93
C ARG A 121 4.33 21.11 -14.84
N HIS A 122 5.40 21.61 -14.24
CA HIS A 122 6.11 20.90 -13.19
C HIS A 122 5.27 20.80 -11.88
N ALA A 123 4.36 21.75 -11.64
CA ALA A 123 3.40 21.66 -10.54
C ALA A 123 2.31 20.60 -10.82
N ASP A 124 1.79 20.55 -12.05
CA ASP A 124 0.85 19.52 -12.49
C ASP A 124 1.49 18.12 -12.44
N GLU A 125 2.71 17.95 -12.96
CA GLU A 125 3.46 16.68 -12.90
C GLU A 125 3.71 16.22 -11.46
N LEU A 126 4.08 17.14 -10.54
CA LEU A 126 4.21 16.83 -9.11
C LEU A 126 2.87 16.44 -8.47
N ALA A 127 1.77 17.12 -8.82
CA ALA A 127 0.44 16.80 -8.33
C ALA A 127 -0.02 15.41 -8.81
N ASP A 128 0.26 15.07 -10.07
CA ASP A 128 -0.11 13.80 -10.69
C ASP A 128 0.73 12.62 -10.12
N VAL A 129 2.02 12.85 -9.83
CA VAL A 129 2.87 11.90 -9.08
C VAL A 129 2.38 11.73 -7.64
N ALA A 130 2.04 12.80 -6.94
CA ALA A 130 1.50 12.73 -5.58
C ALA A 130 0.13 12.02 -5.53
N ALA A 131 -0.72 12.21 -6.54
CA ALA A 131 -2.00 11.51 -6.67
C ALA A 131 -1.81 10.00 -6.87
N LYS A 132 -0.86 9.59 -7.72
CA LYS A 132 -0.49 8.18 -7.96
C LYS A 132 0.09 7.51 -6.72
N ALA A 133 1.11 8.10 -6.09
CA ALA A 133 1.68 7.61 -4.84
C ALA A 133 0.63 7.53 -3.71
N GLY A 134 -0.30 8.50 -3.67
CA GLY A 134 -1.44 8.48 -2.75
C GLY A 134 -2.45 7.36 -3.03
N ALA A 135 -2.61 6.91 -4.29
CA ALA A 135 -3.42 5.76 -4.65
C ALA A 135 -2.73 4.44 -4.28
N GLU A 136 -1.46 4.28 -4.65
CA GLU A 136 -0.64 3.10 -4.30
C GLU A 136 -0.57 2.88 -2.78
N LEU A 137 -0.48 3.96 -2.01
CA LEU A 137 -0.52 3.91 -0.54
C LEU A 137 -1.89 3.45 -0.02
N ARG A 138 -3.00 3.91 -0.60
CA ARG A 138 -4.36 3.47 -0.22
C ARG A 138 -4.55 1.99 -0.53
N ASP A 139 -4.19 1.53 -1.72
CA ASP A 139 -4.34 0.13 -2.14
C ASP A 139 -3.46 -0.80 -1.28
N SER A 140 -2.24 -0.37 -0.96
CA SER A 140 -1.35 -1.08 -0.03
C SER A 140 -1.94 -1.20 1.37
N LEU A 141 -2.63 -0.15 1.85
CA LEU A 141 -3.25 -0.11 3.17
C LEU A 141 -4.53 -0.97 3.21
N CYS A 142 -5.36 -0.95 2.15
CA CYS A 142 -6.47 -1.88 1.97
C CYS A 142 -6.00 -3.34 2.00
N GLN A 143 -4.97 -3.70 1.22
CA GLN A 143 -4.41 -5.05 1.24
C GLN A 143 -3.85 -5.45 2.61
N ALA A 144 -3.28 -4.52 3.37
CA ALA A 144 -2.82 -4.78 4.73
C ALA A 144 -4.00 -5.04 5.70
N THR A 145 -5.08 -4.29 5.58
CA THR A 145 -6.32 -4.48 6.36
C THR A 145 -7.01 -5.80 6.01
N GLU A 146 -7.09 -6.16 4.73
CA GLU A 146 -7.61 -7.47 4.28
C GLU A 146 -6.80 -8.64 4.86
N ARG A 147 -5.46 -8.56 4.82
CA ARG A 147 -4.59 -9.57 5.43
C ARG A 147 -4.79 -9.66 6.95
N GLN A 148 -4.99 -8.54 7.64
CA GLN A 148 -5.31 -8.54 9.07
C GLN A 148 -6.67 -9.20 9.36
N HIS A 149 -7.70 -8.93 8.55
CA HIS A 149 -9.00 -9.61 8.69
C HIS A 149 -8.91 -11.12 8.43
N MET A 150 -8.12 -11.55 7.42
CA MET A 150 -7.88 -12.98 7.18
C MET A 150 -7.19 -13.65 8.37
N ILE A 151 -6.10 -13.06 8.89
CA ILE A 151 -5.39 -13.59 10.07
C ILE A 151 -6.28 -13.62 11.31
N ALA A 152 -7.17 -12.64 11.50
CA ALA A 152 -8.15 -12.64 12.58
C ALA A 152 -9.17 -13.78 12.42
N ASN A 153 -9.76 -13.92 11.23
CA ASN A 153 -10.72 -15.00 10.93
C ASN A 153 -10.09 -16.40 11.07
N GLU A 154 -8.83 -16.57 10.66
CA GLU A 154 -8.08 -17.82 10.86
C GLU A 154 -7.85 -18.11 12.35
N ARG A 155 -7.38 -17.13 13.12
CA ARG A 155 -7.15 -17.27 14.57
C ARG A 155 -8.44 -17.61 15.31
N ASP A 156 -9.52 -16.91 14.98
CA ASP A 156 -10.81 -17.08 15.65
C ASP A 156 -11.46 -18.43 15.23
N SER A 157 -11.23 -18.90 13.99
CA SER A 157 -11.61 -20.26 13.55
C SER A 157 -10.84 -21.36 14.30
N VAL A 158 -9.53 -21.17 14.51
CA VAL A 158 -8.70 -22.08 15.31
C VAL A 158 -9.14 -22.08 16.77
N TRP A 159 -9.47 -20.92 17.34
CA TRP A 159 -9.98 -20.81 18.71
C TRP A 159 -11.34 -21.52 18.87
N VAL A 160 -12.28 -21.32 17.95
CA VAL A 160 -13.58 -22.05 17.95
C VAL A 160 -13.37 -23.56 17.83
N ALA A 161 -12.40 -24.02 17.01
CA ALA A 161 -12.07 -25.44 16.91
C ALA A 161 -11.51 -26.00 18.23
N GLN A 162 -10.59 -25.29 18.87
CA GLN A 162 -10.01 -25.65 20.17
C GLN A 162 -11.08 -25.70 21.28
N CYS A 163 -11.96 -24.69 21.35
CA CYS A 163 -13.06 -24.67 22.31
C CYS A 163 -14.05 -25.83 22.10
N ARG A 164 -14.39 -26.14 20.85
CA ARG A 164 -15.22 -27.33 20.53
C ARG A 164 -14.53 -28.63 20.95
N GLN A 165 -13.23 -28.76 20.73
CA GLN A 165 -12.46 -29.93 21.15
C GLN A 165 -12.40 -30.07 22.68
N HIS A 166 -12.25 -28.97 23.41
CA HIS A 166 -12.23 -28.96 24.88
C HIS A 166 -13.61 -29.32 25.46
N VAL A 167 -14.69 -28.74 24.95
CA VAL A 167 -16.07 -29.10 25.34
C VAL A 167 -16.36 -30.57 25.03
N GLN A 168 -15.94 -31.08 23.86
CA GLN A 168 -16.11 -32.50 23.54
C GLN A 168 -15.31 -33.42 24.48
N ALA A 169 -14.12 -33.00 24.92
CA ALA A 169 -13.34 -33.75 25.91
C ALA A 169 -14.06 -33.80 27.26
N GLN A 170 -14.51 -32.66 27.80
CA GLN A 170 -15.27 -32.62 29.05
C GLN A 170 -16.59 -33.42 28.97
N CYS A 171 -17.32 -33.35 27.85
CA CYS A 171 -18.50 -34.19 27.62
C CYS A 171 -18.16 -35.69 27.63
N ASN A 172 -17.02 -36.09 27.06
CA ASN A 172 -16.57 -37.48 27.05
C ASN A 172 -16.14 -37.96 28.45
N GLU A 173 -15.47 -37.10 29.23
CA GLU A 173 -15.07 -37.35 30.62
C GLU A 173 -16.28 -37.48 31.54
N LEU A 174 -17.24 -36.55 31.46
CA LEU A 174 -18.51 -36.61 32.19
C LEU A 174 -19.31 -37.87 31.83
N ALA A 175 -19.37 -38.22 30.54
CA ALA A 175 -20.00 -39.46 30.09
C ALA A 175 -19.23 -40.74 30.49
N ALA A 176 -17.94 -40.66 30.80
CA ALA A 176 -17.18 -41.76 31.40
C ALA A 176 -17.49 -41.89 32.90
N SER A 177 -17.38 -40.78 33.65
CA SER A 177 -17.68 -40.73 35.09
C SER A 177 -19.12 -41.16 35.39
N HIS A 178 -20.10 -40.72 34.59
CA HIS A 178 -21.50 -41.16 34.75
C HIS A 178 -21.68 -42.66 34.51
N ARG A 179 -20.98 -43.25 33.51
CA ARG A 179 -21.02 -44.71 33.28
C ARG A 179 -20.38 -45.48 34.43
N GLU A 180 -19.29 -44.98 35.00
CA GLU A 180 -18.63 -45.56 36.16
C GLU A 180 -19.53 -45.49 37.41
N ALA A 181 -20.12 -44.33 37.70
CA ALA A 181 -21.09 -44.16 38.79
C ALA A 181 -22.31 -45.07 38.63
N MET A 182 -22.87 -45.18 37.42
CA MET A 182 -23.97 -46.11 37.12
C MET A 182 -23.57 -47.58 37.30
N HIS A 183 -22.33 -47.96 36.95
CA HIS A 183 -21.81 -49.30 37.18
C HIS A 183 -21.65 -49.58 38.68
N VAL A 184 -21.11 -48.63 39.45
CA VAL A 184 -20.98 -48.74 40.91
C VAL A 184 -22.35 -48.91 41.57
N LEU A 185 -23.32 -48.03 41.28
CA LEU A 185 -24.70 -48.12 41.79
C LEU A 185 -25.37 -49.44 41.41
N THR A 186 -25.21 -49.90 40.16
CA THR A 186 -25.75 -51.19 39.71
C THR A 186 -25.12 -52.36 40.48
N SER A 187 -23.82 -52.32 40.75
CA SER A 187 -23.13 -53.36 41.52
C SER A 187 -23.49 -53.34 43.01
N GLN A 188 -23.71 -52.16 43.59
CA GLN A 188 -24.17 -52.00 44.98
C GLN A 188 -25.59 -52.55 45.14
N HIS A 189 -26.53 -52.13 44.29
CA HIS A 189 -27.90 -52.64 44.33
C HIS A 189 -27.98 -54.15 44.05
N ALA A 190 -27.12 -54.68 43.18
CA ALA A 190 -27.02 -56.14 42.98
C ALA A 190 -26.51 -56.87 44.22
N GLN A 191 -25.57 -56.29 44.99
CA GLN A 191 -25.12 -56.84 46.27
C GLN A 191 -26.21 -56.73 47.34
N GLU A 192 -26.90 -55.59 47.47
CA GLU A 192 -28.01 -55.41 48.42
C GLU A 192 -29.14 -56.42 48.15
N VAL A 193 -29.49 -56.66 46.89
CA VAL A 193 -30.48 -57.69 46.51
C VAL A 193 -29.98 -59.10 46.86
N ALA A 194 -28.68 -59.38 46.69
CA ALA A 194 -28.09 -60.66 47.11
C ALA A 194 -28.10 -60.85 48.63
N ASP A 195 -27.75 -59.80 49.40
CA ASP A 195 -27.74 -59.80 50.87
C ASP A 195 -29.16 -59.97 51.44
N VAL A 196 -30.16 -59.30 50.85
CA VAL A 196 -31.57 -59.46 51.20
C VAL A 196 -32.06 -60.87 50.86
N ALA A 197 -31.73 -61.39 49.67
CA ALA A 197 -32.07 -62.76 49.29
C ALA A 197 -31.43 -63.80 50.22
N GLN A 198 -30.17 -63.58 50.63
CA GLN A 198 -29.46 -64.41 51.59
C GLN A 198 -30.11 -64.33 52.97
N HIS A 199 -30.42 -63.13 53.49
CA HIS A 199 -31.10 -62.94 54.78
C HIS A 199 -32.41 -63.72 54.85
N TRP A 200 -33.29 -63.56 53.85
CA TRP A 200 -34.56 -64.30 53.81
C TRP A 200 -34.37 -65.80 53.59
N THR A 201 -33.36 -66.23 52.84
CA THR A 201 -33.03 -67.66 52.67
C THR A 201 -32.57 -68.30 53.98
N THR A 202 -31.67 -67.63 54.72
CA THR A 202 -31.24 -68.05 56.06
C THR A 202 -32.42 -68.10 57.02
N ARG A 203 -33.20 -67.02 57.12
CA ARG A 203 -34.35 -66.95 58.03
C ARG A 203 -35.42 -68.01 57.71
N LEU A 204 -35.70 -68.29 56.43
CA LEU A 204 -36.58 -69.39 56.03
C LEU A 204 -35.98 -70.77 56.34
N GLY A 205 -34.65 -70.90 56.33
CA GLY A 205 -33.95 -72.08 56.85
C GLY A 205 -34.15 -72.25 58.35
N ASP A 206 -33.88 -71.20 59.13
CA ASP A 206 -34.01 -71.18 60.58
C ASP A 206 -35.45 -71.53 61.01
N GLU A 207 -36.45 -70.85 60.45
CA GLU A 207 -37.89 -71.13 60.70
C GLU A 207 -38.27 -72.57 60.33
N ARG A 208 -37.73 -73.12 59.23
CA ARG A 208 -37.95 -74.54 58.87
C ARG A 208 -37.32 -75.49 59.90
N THR A 209 -36.13 -75.19 60.43
CA THR A 209 -35.50 -76.02 61.46
C THR A 209 -36.23 -75.92 62.80
N ALA A 210 -36.67 -74.73 63.20
CA ALA A 210 -37.46 -74.50 64.40
C ALA A 210 -38.83 -75.21 64.32
N HIS A 211 -39.51 -75.11 63.17
CA HIS A 211 -40.78 -75.79 62.96
C HIS A 211 -40.63 -77.32 62.86
N ALA A 212 -39.51 -77.82 62.33
CA ALA A 212 -39.19 -79.25 62.35
C ALA A 212 -38.92 -79.76 63.79
N ALA A 213 -38.18 -78.98 64.60
CA ALA A 213 -37.94 -79.29 66.01
C ALA A 213 -39.24 -79.28 66.83
N ALA A 214 -40.11 -78.27 66.64
CA ALA A 214 -41.41 -78.21 67.29
C ALA A 214 -42.34 -79.36 66.90
N LEU A 215 -42.31 -79.82 65.63
CA LEU A 215 -43.03 -81.02 65.20
C LEU A 215 -42.46 -82.30 65.83
N GLN A 216 -41.14 -82.38 66.01
CA GLN A 216 -40.48 -83.50 66.68
C GLN A 216 -40.81 -83.54 68.18
N GLU A 217 -40.82 -82.40 68.86
CA GLU A 217 -41.24 -82.28 70.26
C GLU A 217 -42.72 -82.63 70.44
N LEU A 218 -43.61 -82.06 69.61
CA LEU A 218 -45.04 -82.39 69.61
C LEU A 218 -45.26 -83.90 69.40
N ARG A 219 -44.49 -84.53 68.49
CA ARG A 219 -44.53 -85.97 68.27
C ARG A 219 -44.10 -86.74 69.52
N GLN A 220 -43.00 -86.36 70.18
CA GLN A 220 -42.56 -86.99 71.43
C GLN A 220 -43.60 -86.86 72.56
N VAL A 221 -44.25 -85.69 72.68
CA VAL A 221 -45.35 -85.47 73.63
C VAL A 221 -46.56 -86.35 73.32
N LEU A 222 -46.89 -86.56 72.04
CA LEU A 222 -47.99 -87.45 71.64
C LEU A 222 -47.64 -88.93 71.87
N GLU A 223 -46.42 -89.37 71.50
CA GLU A 223 -45.94 -90.73 71.77
C GLU A 223 -45.90 -91.03 73.28
N GLY A 224 -45.49 -90.06 74.10
CA GLY A 224 -45.53 -90.14 75.57
C GLY A 224 -46.95 -90.21 76.15
N LYS A 225 -47.91 -89.44 75.60
CA LYS A 225 -49.33 -89.52 76.00
C LYS A 225 -49.93 -90.88 75.66
N VAL A 226 -49.73 -91.36 74.44
CA VAL A 226 -50.22 -92.69 74.01
C VAL A 226 -49.62 -93.80 74.88
N ALA A 227 -48.33 -93.73 75.22
CA ALA A 227 -47.71 -94.68 76.16
C ALA A 227 -48.35 -94.64 77.56
N ALA A 228 -48.66 -93.45 78.08
CA ALA A 228 -49.31 -93.28 79.37
C ALA A 228 -50.77 -93.78 79.39
N GLU A 229 -51.52 -93.57 78.31
CA GLU A 229 -52.88 -94.09 78.12
C GLU A 229 -52.89 -95.61 78.00
N VAL A 230 -51.97 -96.20 77.24
CA VAL A 230 -51.79 -97.67 77.14
C VAL A 230 -51.45 -98.28 78.50
N GLU A 231 -50.57 -97.65 79.27
CA GLU A 231 -50.27 -98.10 80.65
C GLU A 231 -51.45 -97.90 81.61
N SER A 232 -52.34 -96.93 81.39
CA SER A 232 -53.59 -96.83 82.16
C SER A 232 -54.55 -97.95 81.82
N CYS A 233 -54.86 -98.16 80.55
CA CYS A 233 -55.68 -99.30 80.11
C CYS A 233 -55.10 -100.65 80.60
N ARG A 234 -53.78 -100.80 80.68
CA ARG A 234 -53.12 -101.98 81.24
C ARG A 234 -53.33 -102.13 82.76
N ARG A 235 -53.26 -101.03 83.53
CA ARG A 235 -53.57 -101.00 84.97
C ARG A 235 -55.05 -101.31 85.21
N ASP A 236 -55.94 -100.65 84.50
CA ASP A 236 -57.40 -100.78 84.67
C ASP A 236 -57.86 -102.22 84.34
N MET A 237 -57.28 -102.85 83.31
CA MET A 237 -57.50 -104.27 83.01
C MET A 237 -56.94 -105.24 84.08
N LEU A 238 -55.89 -104.87 84.81
CA LEU A 238 -55.39 -105.67 85.93
C LEU A 238 -56.29 -105.53 87.17
N GLU A 239 -56.80 -104.33 87.44
CA GLU A 239 -57.72 -104.06 88.55
C GLU A 239 -59.09 -104.73 88.32
N GLN A 240 -59.63 -104.71 87.10
CA GLN A 240 -60.83 -105.47 86.72
C GLN A 240 -60.63 -106.98 86.91
N LYS A 241 -59.46 -107.53 86.53
CA LYS A 241 -59.11 -108.95 86.76
C LYS A 241 -59.03 -109.27 88.26
N GLY A 242 -58.38 -108.43 89.07
CA GLY A 242 -58.35 -108.58 90.52
C GLY A 242 -59.75 -108.58 91.15
N THR A 243 -60.59 -107.65 90.73
CA THR A 243 -61.99 -107.52 91.19
C THR A 243 -62.84 -108.74 90.80
N ALA A 244 -62.64 -109.29 89.59
CA ALA A 244 -63.31 -110.52 89.14
C ALA A 244 -62.87 -111.75 89.96
N VAL A 245 -61.59 -111.86 90.32
CA VAL A 245 -61.07 -112.93 91.20
C VAL A 245 -61.61 -112.80 92.63
N MET A 246 -61.65 -111.59 93.20
CA MET A 246 -62.19 -111.36 94.54
C MET A 246 -63.70 -111.67 94.61
N THR A 247 -64.49 -111.21 93.62
CA THR A 247 -65.94 -111.43 93.60
C THR A 247 -66.34 -112.88 93.30
N THR A 248 -65.54 -113.64 92.56
CA THR A 248 -65.75 -115.10 92.39
C THR A 248 -65.36 -115.87 93.67
N THR A 249 -64.24 -115.53 94.31
CA THR A 249 -63.84 -116.11 95.61
C THR A 249 -64.92 -115.90 96.68
N ALA A 250 -65.48 -114.68 96.77
CA ALA A 250 -66.54 -114.34 97.72
C ALA A 250 -67.90 -115.02 97.44
N LYS A 251 -68.11 -115.59 96.25
CA LYS A 251 -69.27 -116.45 95.93
C LYS A 251 -69.04 -117.88 96.41
N TRP A 252 -67.87 -118.46 96.15
CA TRP A 252 -67.50 -119.78 96.65
C TRP A 252 -67.53 -119.86 98.19
N GLN A 253 -67.07 -118.82 98.88
CA GLN A 253 -67.12 -118.74 100.34
C GLN A 253 -68.55 -118.70 100.91
N ARG A 254 -69.53 -118.11 100.21
CA ARG A 254 -70.94 -118.18 100.63
C ARG A 254 -71.57 -119.54 100.39
N ALA A 255 -71.30 -120.17 99.24
CA ALA A 255 -71.82 -121.51 98.94
C ALA A 255 -71.36 -122.58 99.96
N LEU A 256 -70.18 -122.39 100.55
CA LEU A 256 -69.64 -123.22 101.64
C LEU A 256 -70.31 -122.99 103.02
N ALA A 257 -71.05 -121.89 103.21
CA ALA A 257 -71.78 -121.62 104.44
C ALA A 257 -73.19 -122.26 104.43
N ASP A 258 -73.92 -122.12 103.32
CA ASP A 258 -75.29 -122.65 103.17
C ASP A 258 -75.36 -124.18 103.26
N THR A 259 -74.30 -124.90 102.86
CA THR A 259 -74.22 -126.36 102.96
C THR A 259 -74.06 -126.84 104.41
N ASN A 260 -73.28 -126.15 105.24
CA ASN A 260 -73.15 -126.45 106.66
C ASN A 260 -74.47 -126.18 107.40
N ALA A 261 -75.17 -125.09 107.08
CA ALA A 261 -76.43 -124.73 107.74
C ALA A 261 -77.54 -125.79 107.57
N ARG A 262 -77.55 -126.55 106.46
CA ARG A 262 -78.52 -127.65 106.25
C ARG A 262 -78.25 -128.88 107.12
N LEU A 263 -76.98 -129.22 107.35
CA LEU A 263 -76.58 -130.43 108.10
C LEU A 263 -76.91 -130.38 109.61
N GLU A 264 -77.17 -129.20 110.17
CA GLU A 264 -77.58 -129.05 111.58
C GLU A 264 -79.10 -129.21 111.79
N VAL A 265 -79.92 -128.96 110.75
CA VAL A 265 -81.38 -129.02 110.85
C VAL A 265 -81.89 -130.47 110.82
N GLU A 266 -81.34 -131.30 109.95
CA GLU A 266 -81.82 -132.68 109.74
C GLU A 266 -81.58 -133.60 110.95
N LYS A 267 -80.65 -133.25 111.86
CA LYS A 267 -80.39 -134.01 113.10
C LYS A 267 -81.42 -133.82 114.21
N LYS A 268 -82.41 -132.92 114.05
CA LYS A 268 -83.27 -132.45 115.16
C LYS A 268 -84.72 -132.97 115.18
N VAL A 269 -85.14 -133.76 114.18
CA VAL A 269 -86.56 -134.08 113.94
C VAL A 269 -86.90 -135.58 114.10
N ALA A 270 -85.92 -136.44 114.37
CA ALA A 270 -86.03 -137.90 114.19
C ALA A 270 -86.20 -138.75 115.48
N TYR A 271 -86.73 -138.21 116.60
CA TYR A 271 -86.84 -138.99 117.85
C TYR A 271 -88.20 -138.92 118.59
N ASP A 272 -88.86 -137.76 118.67
CA ASP A 272 -90.03 -137.58 119.53
C ASP A 272 -91.32 -137.19 118.79
N LYS A 273 -92.48 -137.84 119.03
CA LYS A 273 -92.70 -139.20 119.54
C LYS A 273 -94.09 -139.68 119.14
N GLY A 274 -94.23 -140.96 118.79
CA GLY A 274 -95.53 -141.59 118.57
C GLY A 274 -96.14 -142.16 119.85
N VAL A 275 -97.38 -141.76 120.16
CA VAL A 275 -98.40 -142.52 120.89
C VAL A 275 -98.10 -142.93 122.34
N ALA A 276 -98.70 -142.22 123.31
CA ALA A 276 -98.96 -142.74 124.66
C ALA A 276 -100.21 -142.13 125.34
N ASP A 277 -101.17 -141.63 124.55
CA ASP A 277 -102.58 -141.51 124.95
C ASP A 277 -103.41 -142.09 123.78
N ARG A 278 -103.85 -143.33 123.96
CA ARG A 278 -104.56 -144.17 123.00
C ARG A 278 -105.48 -145.11 123.78
N GLU A 279 -106.24 -145.96 123.09
CA GLU A 279 -107.36 -146.73 123.64
C GLU A 279 -108.40 -145.78 124.31
N ALA A 280 -109.22 -145.11 123.50
CA ALA A 280 -110.51 -145.65 123.00
C ALA A 280 -111.69 -145.18 123.89
N GLU A 281 -112.92 -145.08 123.40
CA GLU A 281 -113.47 -145.58 122.13
C GLU A 281 -113.88 -144.41 121.21
N TRP A 282 -113.29 -144.25 120.03
CA TRP A 282 -113.38 -145.09 118.83
C TRP A 282 -114.76 -145.11 118.13
N GLN A 283 -114.80 -144.36 117.03
CA GLN A 283 -115.23 -144.83 115.70
C GLN A 283 -116.53 -145.65 115.57
N ARG A 284 -117.49 -145.11 114.80
CA ARG A 284 -117.71 -145.51 113.37
C ARG A 284 -118.91 -144.79 112.75
N ALA A 285 -118.66 -143.59 112.22
CA ALA A 285 -119.37 -143.03 111.06
C ALA A 285 -118.34 -142.16 110.33
N ALA A 286 -117.80 -142.57 109.18
CA ALA A 286 -118.46 -142.51 107.87
C ALA A 286 -118.82 -141.05 107.52
N LEU A 287 -118.01 -140.35 106.73
CA LEU A 287 -117.92 -140.50 105.26
C LEU A 287 -119.29 -140.36 104.59
N LEU A 288 -119.60 -139.15 104.09
CA LEU A 288 -119.76 -138.87 102.64
C LEU A 288 -120.15 -137.40 102.39
N ILE A 289 -119.97 -136.95 101.13
CA ILE A 289 -120.69 -135.83 100.47
C ILE A 289 -120.33 -134.40 100.99
N LYS A 290 -119.60 -133.59 100.19
CA LYS A 290 -120.05 -132.55 99.21
C LYS A 290 -120.70 -131.32 99.88
N ALA A 291 -120.51 -130.06 99.43
CA ALA A 291 -119.69 -129.43 98.37
C ALA A 291 -119.48 -127.93 98.78
N ALA A 292 -118.77 -127.02 98.09
CA ALA A 292 -118.11 -126.93 96.77
C ALA A 292 -116.76 -126.15 96.94
N GLN A 293 -115.77 -126.04 96.04
CA GLN A 293 -115.59 -126.19 94.58
C GLN A 293 -115.85 -124.92 93.71
N LYS A 294 -114.86 -124.58 92.87
CA LYS A 294 -114.76 -123.48 91.84
C LYS A 294 -114.63 -122.03 92.40
N GLU A 295 -113.49 -121.31 92.22
CA GLU A 295 -112.96 -120.59 91.01
C GLU A 295 -113.61 -119.18 90.85
N GLU A 296 -113.01 -118.10 90.32
CA GLU A 296 -111.66 -117.74 89.77
C GLU A 296 -111.57 -116.17 89.66
N CYS A 297 -110.49 -115.43 89.31
CA CYS A 297 -109.05 -115.65 89.02
C CYS A 297 -108.24 -114.32 89.23
N ASP A 298 -107.00 -114.24 88.70
CA ASP A 298 -106.16 -113.04 88.44
C ASP A 298 -105.67 -112.12 89.59
N SER A 299 -104.76 -111.18 89.25
CA SER A 299 -104.27 -110.04 90.06
C SER A 299 -103.03 -110.22 90.98
N LYS A 300 -101.93 -110.85 90.49
CA LYS A 300 -100.60 -110.72 91.15
C LYS A 300 -99.38 -110.39 90.26
N GLU A 301 -99.45 -110.56 88.94
CA GLU A 301 -98.33 -110.24 88.05
C GLU A 301 -98.35 -108.79 87.51
N ALA A 302 -99.47 -108.08 87.62
CA ALA A 302 -99.63 -106.71 87.13
C ALA A 302 -98.75 -105.67 87.87
N LEU A 303 -98.50 -105.85 89.17
CA LEU A 303 -97.81 -104.84 89.99
C LEU A 303 -96.31 -104.75 89.72
N LYS A 304 -95.59 -105.88 89.61
CA LYS A 304 -94.15 -105.88 89.26
C LYS A 304 -93.87 -105.20 87.92
N VAL A 305 -94.68 -105.52 86.90
CA VAL A 305 -94.53 -104.98 85.55
C VAL A 305 -94.74 -103.46 85.50
N CYS A 306 -95.54 -102.89 86.41
CA CYS A 306 -95.72 -101.43 86.51
C CYS A 306 -94.51 -100.75 87.16
N GLU A 307 -93.97 -101.32 88.24
CA GLU A 307 -92.85 -100.73 88.99
C GLU A 307 -91.53 -100.77 88.19
N GLU A 308 -91.24 -101.89 87.53
CA GLU A 308 -90.09 -102.04 86.62
C GLU A 308 -90.19 -101.07 85.42
N LYS A 309 -91.39 -100.87 84.86
CA LYS A 309 -91.63 -99.88 83.79
C LYS A 309 -91.43 -98.43 84.25
N PHE A 310 -91.81 -98.09 85.48
CA PHE A 310 -91.66 -96.73 85.99
C PHE A 310 -90.18 -96.39 86.24
N GLN A 311 -89.42 -97.31 86.84
CA GLN A 311 -87.96 -97.20 86.99
C GLN A 311 -87.26 -97.01 85.64
N LEU A 312 -87.59 -97.84 84.65
CA LEU A 312 -87.00 -97.77 83.30
C LEU A 312 -87.35 -96.46 82.59
N ALA A 313 -88.60 -95.99 82.69
CA ALA A 313 -89.06 -94.75 82.06
C ALA A 313 -88.35 -93.52 82.66
N LEU A 314 -88.17 -93.50 83.99
CA LEU A 314 -87.51 -92.39 84.69
C LEU A 314 -86.02 -92.33 84.33
N ALA A 315 -85.30 -93.45 84.39
CA ALA A 315 -83.90 -93.54 83.95
C ALA A 315 -83.72 -93.12 82.49
N THR A 316 -84.62 -93.56 81.60
CA THR A 316 -84.60 -93.17 80.17
C THR A 316 -84.81 -91.67 80.00
N LYS A 317 -85.70 -91.03 80.78
CA LYS A 317 -85.94 -89.60 80.70
C LYS A 317 -84.78 -88.75 81.26
N THR A 318 -84.14 -89.18 82.34
CA THR A 318 -82.93 -88.51 82.85
C THR A 318 -81.78 -88.60 81.84
N ALA A 319 -81.57 -89.76 81.23
CA ALA A 319 -80.56 -89.93 80.18
C ALA A 319 -80.83 -89.05 78.94
N GLN A 320 -82.09 -88.96 78.48
CA GLN A 320 -82.48 -88.09 77.37
C GLN A 320 -82.25 -86.61 77.68
N LEU A 321 -82.53 -86.14 78.90
CA LEU A 321 -82.30 -84.76 79.29
C LEU A 321 -80.80 -84.44 79.43
N GLN A 322 -80.02 -85.33 80.03
CA GLN A 322 -78.56 -85.19 80.13
C GLN A 322 -77.92 -85.09 78.74
N GLN A 323 -78.26 -86.03 77.84
CA GLN A 323 -77.76 -86.03 76.46
C GLN A 323 -78.18 -84.76 75.69
N ALA A 324 -79.38 -84.23 75.93
CA ALA A 324 -79.82 -82.97 75.33
C ALA A 324 -79.01 -81.76 75.84
N CYS A 325 -78.71 -81.70 77.14
CA CYS A 325 -77.86 -80.66 77.72
C CYS A 325 -76.41 -80.74 77.21
N ASP A 326 -75.81 -81.93 77.19
CA ASP A 326 -74.44 -82.12 76.73
C ASP A 326 -74.28 -81.78 75.24
N ASN A 327 -75.25 -82.17 74.40
CA ASN A 327 -75.31 -81.77 73.00
C ASN A 327 -75.45 -80.25 72.82
N ALA A 328 -76.28 -79.57 73.63
CA ALA A 328 -76.44 -78.12 73.57
C ALA A 328 -75.15 -77.38 73.99
N ILE A 329 -74.47 -77.86 75.04
CA ILE A 329 -73.17 -77.31 75.49
C ILE A 329 -72.10 -77.51 74.40
N ALA A 330 -72.05 -78.68 73.77
CA ALA A 330 -71.13 -78.95 72.67
C ALA A 330 -71.40 -78.05 71.45
N ALA A 331 -72.67 -77.85 71.08
CA ALA A 331 -73.06 -76.95 70.00
C ALA A 331 -72.69 -75.50 70.28
N HIS A 332 -73.02 -74.98 71.48
CA HIS A 332 -72.65 -73.62 71.88
C HIS A 332 -71.13 -73.41 71.94
N LYS A 333 -70.37 -74.37 72.49
CA LYS A 333 -68.91 -74.31 72.51
C LYS A 333 -68.33 -74.29 71.09
N LYS A 334 -68.88 -75.10 70.18
CA LYS A 334 -68.46 -75.11 68.77
C LYS A 334 -68.70 -73.74 68.11
N THR A 335 -69.91 -73.20 68.19
CA THR A 335 -70.23 -71.89 67.58
C THR A 335 -69.44 -70.74 68.21
N ALA A 336 -69.11 -70.81 69.50
CA ALA A 336 -68.26 -69.82 70.15
C ALA A 336 -66.79 -69.91 69.70
N GLN A 337 -66.29 -71.12 69.42
CA GLN A 337 -64.95 -71.31 68.83
C GLN A 337 -64.90 -70.80 67.39
N GLU A 338 -65.88 -71.15 66.55
CA GLU A 338 -65.95 -70.70 65.15
C GLU A 338 -66.01 -69.16 65.05
N ALA A 339 -66.80 -68.50 65.90
CA ALA A 339 -66.86 -67.03 65.97
C ALA A 339 -65.57 -66.39 66.52
N LEU A 340 -64.84 -67.06 67.41
CA LEU A 340 -63.54 -66.60 67.91
C LEU A 340 -62.47 -66.69 66.80
N ASP A 341 -62.43 -67.82 66.10
CA ASP A 341 -61.46 -68.07 65.03
C ASP A 341 -61.69 -67.12 63.84
N GLU A 342 -62.94 -66.82 63.48
CA GLU A 342 -63.31 -65.82 62.48
C GLU A 342 -62.90 -64.39 62.90
N ALA A 343 -63.12 -64.02 64.17
CA ALA A 343 -62.70 -62.73 64.70
C ALA A 343 -61.16 -62.58 64.75
N VAL A 344 -60.44 -63.65 65.09
CA VAL A 344 -58.96 -63.70 65.06
C VAL A 344 -58.44 -63.60 63.64
N ALA A 345 -59.06 -64.29 62.66
CA ALA A 345 -58.70 -64.15 61.25
C ALA A 345 -58.94 -62.71 60.75
N SER A 346 -60.12 -62.15 60.97
CA SER A 346 -60.49 -60.79 60.53
C SER A 346 -59.60 -59.70 61.13
N THR A 347 -59.25 -59.81 62.41
CA THR A 347 -58.32 -58.87 63.06
C THR A 347 -56.89 -59.06 62.56
N ARG A 348 -56.40 -60.30 62.40
CA ARG A 348 -55.08 -60.61 61.82
C ARG A 348 -54.93 -60.00 60.43
N ASP A 349 -55.86 -60.29 59.52
CA ASP A 349 -55.92 -59.78 58.15
C ASP A 349 -55.85 -58.23 58.10
N THR A 350 -56.53 -57.59 59.05
CA THR A 350 -56.58 -56.13 59.15
C THR A 350 -55.28 -55.56 59.70
N VAL A 351 -54.64 -56.22 60.66
CA VAL A 351 -53.30 -55.86 61.15
C VAL A 351 -52.26 -56.07 60.05
N GLU A 352 -52.24 -57.21 59.36
CA GLU A 352 -51.30 -57.48 58.26
C GLU A 352 -51.43 -56.44 57.14
N ARG A 353 -52.65 -56.14 56.67
CA ARG A 353 -52.88 -55.11 55.64
C ARG A 353 -52.50 -53.69 56.10
N THR A 354 -52.75 -53.31 57.35
CA THR A 354 -52.42 -51.95 57.85
C THR A 354 -50.94 -51.78 58.14
N THR A 355 -50.29 -52.79 58.72
CA THR A 355 -48.83 -52.79 58.97
C THR A 355 -48.02 -52.87 57.69
N ALA A 356 -48.40 -53.74 56.74
CA ALA A 356 -47.74 -53.79 55.43
C ALA A 356 -47.83 -52.43 54.70
N LYS A 357 -49.02 -51.80 54.68
CA LYS A 357 -49.18 -50.48 54.08
C LYS A 357 -48.35 -49.40 54.80
N ALA A 358 -48.37 -49.37 56.14
CA ALA A 358 -47.60 -48.38 56.90
C ALA A 358 -46.09 -48.52 56.65
N VAL A 359 -45.58 -49.75 56.55
CA VAL A 359 -44.19 -50.04 56.19
C VAL A 359 -43.89 -49.65 54.74
N GLU A 360 -44.75 -49.97 53.78
CA GLU A 360 -44.58 -49.51 52.38
C GLU A 360 -44.52 -47.99 52.27
N ASP A 361 -45.43 -47.28 52.94
CA ASP A 361 -45.49 -45.81 52.87
C ASP A 361 -44.29 -45.17 53.59
N GLU A 362 -43.83 -45.70 54.73
CA GLU A 362 -42.60 -45.26 55.41
C GLU A 362 -41.34 -45.49 54.54
N TRP A 363 -41.25 -46.64 53.84
CA TRP A 363 -40.15 -46.88 52.90
C TRP A 363 -40.22 -45.98 51.67
N ARG A 364 -41.42 -45.68 51.15
CA ARG A 364 -41.60 -44.70 50.05
C ARG A 364 -41.13 -43.30 50.47
N GLU A 365 -41.51 -42.84 51.66
CA GLU A 365 -41.07 -41.54 52.19
C GLU A 365 -39.56 -41.48 52.38
N LYS A 366 -38.94 -42.53 52.95
CA LYS A 366 -37.47 -42.61 53.10
C LYS A 366 -36.73 -42.62 51.75
N LEU A 367 -37.21 -43.40 50.78
CA LEU A 367 -36.61 -43.44 49.44
C LEU A 367 -36.78 -42.12 48.68
N LEU A 368 -37.93 -41.43 48.83
CA LEU A 368 -38.13 -40.09 48.28
C LEU A 368 -37.22 -39.05 48.94
N ALA A 369 -37.08 -39.07 50.27
CA ALA A 369 -36.18 -38.17 50.99
C ALA A 369 -34.71 -38.40 50.62
N GLN A 370 -34.27 -39.66 50.52
CA GLN A 370 -32.92 -40.01 50.05
C GLN A 370 -32.69 -39.58 48.59
N LYS A 371 -33.68 -39.79 47.71
CA LYS A 371 -33.61 -39.34 46.30
C LYS A 371 -33.43 -37.82 46.22
N VAL A 372 -34.27 -37.05 46.93
CA VAL A 372 -34.18 -35.57 46.92
C VAL A 372 -32.83 -35.10 47.46
N ALA A 373 -32.36 -35.66 48.59
CA ALA A 373 -31.05 -35.31 49.14
C ALA A 373 -29.88 -35.64 48.18
N LEU A 374 -29.96 -36.73 47.42
CA LEU A 374 -28.97 -37.08 46.40
C LEU A 374 -29.08 -36.18 45.16
N GLU A 375 -30.28 -35.78 44.73
CA GLU A 375 -30.49 -34.83 43.64
C GLU A 375 -29.99 -33.42 44.01
N GLU A 376 -30.21 -32.96 45.24
CA GLU A 376 -29.65 -31.70 45.78
C GLU A 376 -28.12 -31.75 45.89
N ALA A 377 -27.55 -32.84 46.41
CA ALA A 377 -26.10 -33.01 46.50
C ALA A 377 -25.42 -33.08 45.12
N LEU A 378 -26.05 -33.76 44.16
CA LEU A 378 -25.58 -33.80 42.78
C LEU A 378 -25.62 -32.40 42.14
N GLN A 379 -26.71 -31.65 42.34
CA GLN A 379 -26.82 -30.27 41.85
C GLN A 379 -25.74 -29.38 42.46
N GLN A 380 -25.49 -29.45 43.77
CA GLN A 380 -24.42 -28.67 44.41
C GLN A 380 -23.04 -29.03 43.84
N ALA A 381 -22.73 -30.31 43.67
CA ALA A 381 -21.48 -30.77 43.06
C ALA A 381 -21.33 -30.28 41.61
N CYS A 382 -22.38 -30.29 40.80
CA CYS A 382 -22.37 -29.73 39.45
C CYS A 382 -22.08 -28.22 39.46
N HIS A 383 -22.79 -27.43 40.28
CA HIS A 383 -22.55 -25.98 40.37
C HIS A 383 -21.13 -25.65 40.87
N GLU A 384 -20.56 -26.44 41.79
CA GLU A 384 -19.17 -26.28 42.22
C GLU A 384 -18.16 -26.58 41.10
N VAL A 385 -18.39 -27.64 40.31
CA VAL A 385 -17.54 -27.99 39.17
C VAL A 385 -17.63 -26.93 38.07
N GLU A 386 -18.84 -26.48 37.73
CA GLU A 386 -19.06 -25.40 36.76
C GLU A 386 -18.39 -24.10 37.20
N ALA A 387 -18.54 -23.69 38.46
CA ALA A 387 -17.88 -22.51 39.00
C ALA A 387 -16.35 -22.60 38.95
N ARG A 388 -15.76 -23.76 39.29
CA ARG A 388 -14.31 -23.99 39.21
C ARG A 388 -13.81 -23.99 37.76
N VAL A 389 -14.54 -24.61 36.82
CA VAL A 389 -14.20 -24.63 35.39
C VAL A 389 -14.27 -23.21 34.80
N LEU A 390 -15.33 -22.45 35.11
CA LEU A 390 -15.47 -21.05 34.70
C LEU A 390 -14.34 -20.17 35.26
N GLN A 391 -14.04 -20.27 36.55
CA GLN A 391 -12.92 -19.54 37.16
C GLN A 391 -11.59 -19.88 36.47
N THR A 392 -11.29 -21.19 36.30
CA THR A 392 -10.05 -21.64 35.69
C THR A 392 -9.93 -21.19 34.23
N SER A 393 -11.03 -21.19 33.48
CA SER A 393 -11.10 -20.66 32.11
C SER A 393 -10.85 -19.15 32.06
N VAL A 394 -11.47 -18.38 32.96
CA VAL A 394 -11.27 -16.92 33.05
C VAL A 394 -9.82 -16.59 33.41
N GLU A 395 -9.22 -17.30 34.38
CA GLU A 395 -7.81 -17.13 34.75
C GLU A 395 -6.86 -17.47 33.58
N GLN A 396 -7.10 -18.59 32.87
CA GLN A 396 -6.34 -18.96 31.67
C GLN A 396 -6.46 -17.91 30.55
N HIS A 397 -7.67 -17.42 30.27
CA HIS A 397 -7.89 -16.38 29.27
C HIS A 397 -7.24 -15.05 29.67
N HIS A 398 -7.25 -14.68 30.96
CA HIS A 398 -6.59 -13.46 31.44
C HIS A 398 -5.05 -13.55 31.33
N VAL A 399 -4.46 -14.70 31.66
CA VAL A 399 -3.03 -14.96 31.48
C VAL A 399 -2.65 -14.95 29.99
N ALA A 400 -3.43 -15.61 29.12
CA ALA A 400 -3.19 -15.65 27.69
C ALA A 400 -3.32 -14.27 27.03
N LEU A 401 -4.31 -13.47 27.45
CA LEU A 401 -4.47 -12.07 27.00
C LEU A 401 -3.25 -11.24 27.37
N LYS A 402 -2.82 -11.29 28.65
CA LYS A 402 -1.65 -10.54 29.13
C LYS A 402 -0.37 -10.94 28.40
N GLN A 403 -0.15 -12.23 28.16
CA GLN A 403 1.00 -12.71 27.36
C GLN A 403 0.94 -12.22 25.91
N TRP A 404 -0.26 -12.15 25.30
CA TRP A 404 -0.44 -11.62 23.95
C TRP A 404 -0.19 -10.11 23.90
N GLU A 405 -0.66 -9.35 24.89
CA GLU A 405 -0.40 -7.90 25.02
C GLU A 405 1.10 -7.61 25.21
N GLU A 406 1.78 -8.35 26.09
CA GLU A 406 3.23 -8.25 26.30
C GLU A 406 4.01 -8.60 25.02
N ALA A 407 3.62 -9.66 24.30
CA ALA A 407 4.22 -10.03 23.03
C ALA A 407 4.00 -8.97 21.94
N LYS A 408 2.80 -8.37 21.84
CA LYS A 408 2.51 -7.31 20.87
C LYS A 408 3.20 -5.99 21.21
N ALA A 409 3.36 -5.67 22.50
CA ALA A 409 4.19 -4.55 22.94
C ALA A 409 5.67 -4.77 22.55
N ALA A 410 6.20 -5.99 22.70
CA ALA A 410 7.56 -6.34 22.29
C ALA A 410 7.75 -6.29 20.76
N GLU A 411 6.78 -6.77 19.97
CA GLU A 411 6.80 -6.63 18.51
C GLU A 411 6.76 -5.15 18.08
N LEU A 412 5.89 -4.33 18.67
CA LEU A 412 5.80 -2.90 18.40
C LEU A 412 7.11 -2.17 18.75
N ALA A 413 7.70 -2.47 19.91
CA ALA A 413 9.00 -1.92 20.31
C ALA A 413 10.12 -2.35 19.34
N LYS A 414 10.12 -3.61 18.89
CA LYS A 414 11.06 -4.11 17.88
C LYS A 414 10.89 -3.36 16.56
N VAL A 415 9.67 -3.26 16.01
CA VAL A 415 9.38 -2.52 14.77
C VAL A 415 9.78 -1.04 14.88
N GLN A 416 9.46 -0.38 15.99
CA GLN A 416 9.90 1.00 16.24
C GLN A 416 11.43 1.13 16.28
N SER A 417 12.13 0.18 16.90
CA SER A 417 13.61 0.17 16.93
C SER A 417 14.20 -0.05 15.54
N THR A 418 13.62 -0.95 14.73
CA THR A 418 14.05 -1.24 13.35
C THR A 418 13.81 -0.03 12.45
N LEU A 419 12.64 0.60 12.51
CA LEU A 419 12.34 1.83 11.75
C LEU A 419 13.28 2.98 12.16
N ARG A 420 13.52 3.21 13.45
CA ARG A 420 14.49 4.23 13.91
C ARG A 420 15.90 3.93 13.40
N GLY A 421 16.32 2.67 13.40
CA GLY A 421 17.60 2.23 12.83
C GLY A 421 17.68 2.47 11.33
N GLN A 422 16.62 2.12 10.58
CA GLN A 422 16.52 2.35 9.13
C GLN A 422 16.55 3.84 8.78
N PHE A 423 15.78 4.69 9.49
CA PHE A 423 15.83 6.14 9.29
C PHE A 423 17.19 6.73 9.65
N ALA A 424 17.82 6.30 10.75
CA ALA A 424 19.16 6.75 11.12
C ALA A 424 20.21 6.36 10.09
N GLN A 425 20.16 5.12 9.60
CA GLN A 425 21.04 4.62 8.54
C GLN A 425 20.82 5.37 7.21
N GLN A 426 19.57 5.51 6.75
CA GLN A 426 19.24 6.23 5.53
C GLN A 426 19.65 7.71 5.61
N THR A 427 19.46 8.35 6.77
CA THR A 427 19.91 9.73 7.00
C THR A 427 21.43 9.80 6.91
N HIS A 428 22.15 8.90 7.58
CA HIS A 428 23.61 8.85 7.53
C HIS A 428 24.14 8.57 6.11
N ASP A 429 23.55 7.63 5.38
CA ASP A 429 23.93 7.33 4.00
C ASP A 429 23.66 8.51 3.06
N SER A 430 22.57 9.26 3.27
CA SER A 430 22.29 10.50 2.54
C SER A 430 23.28 11.63 2.87
N GLU A 431 23.66 11.79 4.15
CA GLU A 431 24.73 12.72 4.52
C GLU A 431 26.08 12.31 3.90
N MET A 432 26.38 11.00 3.87
CA MET A 432 27.63 10.49 3.30
C MET A 432 27.64 10.57 1.77
N ALA A 433 26.49 10.49 1.10
CA ALA A 433 26.34 10.82 -0.31
C ALA A 433 26.61 12.32 -0.55
N LEU A 434 25.92 13.21 0.18
CA LEU A 434 26.11 14.66 0.09
C LEU A 434 27.54 15.11 0.45
N ARG A 435 28.21 14.43 1.40
CA ARG A 435 29.64 14.64 1.70
C ARG A 435 30.52 14.29 0.50
N ARG A 436 30.30 13.12 -0.12
CA ARG A 436 31.06 12.70 -1.33
C ARG A 436 30.80 13.63 -2.52
N GLU A 437 29.56 14.03 -2.77
CA GLU A 437 29.23 14.99 -3.83
C GLU A 437 29.91 16.34 -3.59
N LYS A 438 29.90 16.83 -2.34
CA LYS A 438 30.62 18.03 -1.95
C LYS A 438 32.14 17.88 -2.09
N GLU A 439 32.72 16.74 -1.70
CA GLU A 439 34.14 16.44 -1.86
C GLU A 439 34.53 16.39 -3.34
N ILE A 440 33.74 15.75 -4.21
CA ILE A 440 33.92 15.74 -5.66
C ILE A 440 33.83 17.16 -6.24
N ALA A 441 32.85 17.96 -5.83
CA ALA A 441 32.70 19.34 -6.29
C ALA A 441 33.86 20.24 -5.81
N VAL A 442 34.32 20.09 -4.56
CA VAL A 442 35.49 20.79 -4.03
C VAL A 442 36.76 20.36 -4.75
N GLN A 443 36.94 19.05 -5.02
CA GLN A 443 38.07 18.54 -5.77
C GLN A 443 38.07 19.09 -7.21
N ALA A 444 36.94 19.05 -7.92
CA ALA A 444 36.85 19.61 -9.27
C ALA A 444 37.13 21.13 -9.32
N VAL A 445 36.73 21.88 -8.29
CA VAL A 445 37.12 23.30 -8.15
C VAL A 445 38.60 23.46 -7.85
N ASN A 446 39.18 22.60 -7.01
CA ASN A 446 40.60 22.60 -6.68
C ASN A 446 41.47 22.22 -7.90
N ASP A 447 41.06 21.25 -8.70
CA ASP A 447 41.70 20.83 -9.95
C ASP A 447 41.64 21.96 -11.00
N GLN A 448 40.49 22.67 -11.11
CA GLN A 448 40.39 23.88 -11.93
C GLN A 448 41.31 25.01 -11.46
N TRP A 449 41.52 25.14 -10.14
CA TRP A 449 42.48 26.11 -9.59
C TRP A 449 43.93 25.68 -9.84
N ALA A 450 44.25 24.38 -9.74
CA ALA A 450 45.56 23.85 -10.10
C ALA A 450 45.86 24.10 -11.59
N MET A 451 44.95 23.75 -12.51
CA MET A 451 45.12 24.04 -13.93
C MET A 451 45.29 25.53 -14.25
N LYS A 452 44.61 26.43 -13.50
CA LYS A 452 44.81 27.88 -13.62
C LYS A 452 46.14 28.34 -13.06
N LEU A 453 46.61 27.73 -11.98
CA LEU A 453 47.92 28.02 -11.38
C LEU A 453 49.05 27.53 -12.28
N ASP A 454 48.96 26.32 -12.85
CA ASP A 454 49.91 25.78 -13.83
C ASP A 454 49.95 26.65 -15.09
N ALA A 455 48.78 27.10 -15.58
CA ALA A 455 48.71 28.03 -16.71
C ALA A 455 49.33 29.40 -16.40
N LEU A 456 49.11 29.94 -15.19
CA LEU A 456 49.77 31.18 -14.74
C LEU A 456 51.29 30.98 -14.61
N THR A 457 51.74 29.84 -14.07
CA THR A 457 53.17 29.52 -13.90
C THR A 457 53.84 29.36 -15.26
N SER A 458 53.18 28.71 -16.23
CA SER A 458 53.66 28.60 -17.60
C SER A 458 53.71 29.95 -18.32
N VAL A 459 52.74 30.85 -18.07
CA VAL A 459 52.77 32.24 -18.58
C VAL A 459 53.88 33.05 -17.92
N GLN A 460 54.16 32.84 -16.62
CA GLN A 460 55.30 33.47 -15.94
C GLN A 460 56.63 32.95 -16.49
N GLN A 461 56.81 31.65 -16.70
CA GLN A 461 58.02 31.11 -17.33
C GLN A 461 58.20 31.62 -18.75
N ALA A 462 57.14 31.69 -19.56
CA ALA A 462 57.19 32.30 -20.89
C ALA A 462 57.46 33.82 -20.87
N LEU A 463 57.20 34.50 -19.74
CA LEU A 463 57.56 35.90 -19.53
C LEU A 463 59.03 36.03 -19.11
N GLU A 464 59.51 35.20 -18.19
CA GLU A 464 60.92 35.11 -17.77
C GLU A 464 61.82 34.74 -18.96
N GLU A 465 61.45 33.73 -19.76
CA GLU A 465 62.14 33.38 -21.02
C GLU A 465 62.14 34.54 -22.04
N ALA A 466 61.09 35.37 -22.07
CA ALA A 466 61.01 36.53 -22.95
C ALA A 466 61.81 37.75 -22.42
N GLU A 467 61.91 37.90 -21.09
CA GLU A 467 62.76 38.91 -20.44
C GLU A 467 64.24 38.55 -20.56
N ASP A 468 64.61 37.28 -20.35
CA ASP A 468 65.97 36.75 -20.60
C ASP A 468 66.33 36.87 -22.10
N ALA A 469 65.45 36.46 -23.02
CA ALA A 469 65.70 36.67 -24.45
C ALA A 469 65.79 38.17 -24.83
N SER A 470 65.08 39.06 -24.12
CA SER A 470 65.22 40.51 -24.29
C SER A 470 66.55 41.02 -23.73
N PHE A 471 67.05 40.44 -22.65
CA PHE A 471 68.35 40.75 -22.06
C PHE A 471 69.50 40.27 -22.95
N ASP A 472 69.45 39.03 -23.44
CA ASP A 472 70.39 38.49 -24.43
C ASP A 472 70.41 39.35 -25.70
N LEU A 473 69.23 39.72 -26.23
CA LEU A 473 69.15 40.64 -27.36
C LEU A 473 69.69 42.05 -27.03
N GLN A 474 69.64 42.52 -25.78
CA GLN A 474 70.30 43.76 -25.38
C GLN A 474 71.83 43.60 -25.29
N GLU A 475 72.36 42.48 -24.81
CA GLU A 475 73.81 42.23 -24.76
C GLU A 475 74.38 41.96 -26.17
N GLU A 476 73.69 41.20 -27.02
CA GLU A 476 74.00 41.10 -28.44
C GLU A 476 74.00 42.49 -29.10
N LEU A 477 72.98 43.32 -28.86
CA LEU A 477 72.91 44.66 -29.44
C LEU A 477 73.97 45.61 -28.86
N ALA A 478 74.42 45.40 -27.62
CA ALA A 478 75.54 46.14 -27.00
C ALA A 478 76.91 45.69 -27.54
N THR A 479 77.13 44.39 -27.74
CA THR A 479 78.35 43.85 -28.36
C THR A 479 78.40 44.18 -29.85
N LEU A 480 77.28 44.12 -30.57
CA LEU A 480 77.15 44.59 -31.95
C LEU A 480 77.42 46.10 -32.06
N LYS A 481 76.95 46.92 -31.11
CA LYS A 481 77.33 48.35 -31.02
C LYS A 481 78.84 48.53 -30.83
N LYS A 482 79.49 47.80 -29.92
CA LYS A 482 80.96 47.82 -29.74
C LYS A 482 81.68 47.43 -31.04
N GLN A 483 81.26 46.35 -31.71
CA GLN A 483 81.78 45.95 -33.01
C GLN A 483 81.53 47.00 -34.11
N HIS A 484 80.37 47.64 -34.14
CA HIS A 484 80.02 48.65 -35.14
C HIS A 484 80.84 49.93 -34.97
N VAL A 485 81.08 50.38 -33.73
CA VAL A 485 82.01 51.50 -33.45
C VAL A 485 83.42 51.15 -33.90
N PHE A 486 83.92 49.95 -33.58
CA PHE A 486 85.23 49.47 -34.02
C PHE A 486 85.34 49.41 -35.56
N ARG A 487 84.31 48.88 -36.24
CA ARG A 487 84.22 48.86 -37.71
C ARG A 487 84.15 50.28 -38.30
N HIS A 488 83.44 51.22 -37.68
CA HIS A 488 83.37 52.62 -38.15
C HIS A 488 84.71 53.35 -38.06
N VAL A 489 85.49 53.15 -36.99
CA VAL A 489 86.85 53.72 -36.91
C VAL A 489 87.73 53.22 -38.05
N MET A 490 87.67 51.92 -38.37
CA MET A 490 88.36 51.33 -39.52
C MET A 490 87.82 51.85 -40.88
N LEU A 491 86.50 51.97 -41.02
CA LEU A 491 85.85 52.42 -42.25
C LEU A 491 86.18 53.87 -42.58
N VAL A 492 86.14 54.78 -41.60
CA VAL A 492 86.51 56.20 -41.80
C VAL A 492 87.95 56.35 -42.29
N HIS A 493 88.87 55.51 -41.79
CA HIS A 493 90.27 55.53 -42.23
C HIS A 493 90.47 55.06 -43.68
N SER A 494 89.53 54.28 -44.24
CA SER A 494 89.46 54.01 -45.68
C SER A 494 88.68 55.08 -46.45
N GLY A 495 87.56 55.56 -45.90
CA GLY A 495 86.46 56.25 -46.58
C GLY A 495 86.73 57.69 -47.05
N MET A 496 87.98 58.14 -47.01
CA MET A 496 88.40 59.39 -47.66
C MET A 496 88.76 59.22 -49.13
N ARG A 497 89.11 58.00 -49.58
CA ARG A 497 89.83 57.83 -50.85
C ARG A 497 88.94 57.63 -52.09
N LYS A 498 88.21 56.51 -52.29
CA LYS A 498 87.49 56.14 -53.57
C LYS A 498 86.37 57.11 -53.96
N LEU A 499 86.22 58.24 -53.28
CA LEU A 499 85.16 59.25 -53.42
C LEU A 499 84.91 59.71 -54.87
N GLN A 500 85.89 59.43 -55.75
CA GLN A 500 85.97 59.71 -57.18
C GLN A 500 85.62 58.50 -58.09
N HIS A 501 85.11 57.40 -57.53
CA HIS A 501 84.81 56.13 -58.21
C HIS A 501 83.31 55.77 -58.10
N LEU A 502 82.51 56.63 -57.45
CA LEU A 502 81.15 56.35 -57.00
C LEU A 502 80.07 56.59 -58.06
N GLU A 503 80.34 57.44 -59.05
CA GLU A 503 79.36 57.80 -60.08
C GLU A 503 78.98 56.59 -60.94
N ASP A 504 79.93 55.70 -61.24
CA ASP A 504 79.73 54.58 -62.18
C ASP A 504 78.89 53.40 -61.63
N GLU A 505 78.68 53.28 -60.31
CA GLU A 505 77.95 52.14 -59.72
C GLU A 505 76.42 52.36 -59.63
N VAL A 506 75.91 53.58 -59.85
CA VAL A 506 74.50 53.93 -59.58
C VAL A 506 73.54 53.43 -60.67
N ASP A 507 73.94 53.39 -61.94
CA ASP A 507 73.05 52.97 -63.04
C ASP A 507 72.79 51.46 -63.08
N SER A 508 73.78 50.64 -62.68
CA SER A 508 73.67 49.18 -62.58
C SER A 508 72.58 48.73 -61.60
N VAL A 509 72.27 49.58 -60.62
CA VAL A 509 71.33 49.29 -59.52
C VAL A 509 69.88 49.30 -59.98
N TYR A 510 69.48 50.29 -60.77
CA TYR A 510 68.07 50.55 -61.06
C TYR A 510 67.39 49.39 -61.80
N GLY A 511 68.10 48.70 -62.69
CA GLY A 511 67.58 47.52 -63.40
C GLY A 511 67.26 46.34 -62.47
N ASN A 512 68.16 46.03 -61.54
CA ASN A 512 68.03 44.88 -60.63
C ASN A 512 66.87 45.04 -59.62
N VAL A 513 66.60 46.26 -59.17
CA VAL A 513 65.45 46.57 -58.31
C VAL A 513 64.14 46.42 -59.09
N TYR A 514 64.09 46.92 -60.33
CA TYR A 514 62.89 46.85 -61.18
C TYR A 514 62.48 45.40 -61.50
N ASP A 515 63.43 44.55 -61.88
CA ASP A 515 63.15 43.15 -62.24
C ASP A 515 62.67 42.34 -61.02
N THR A 516 63.26 42.57 -59.84
CA THR A 516 62.85 41.94 -58.57
C THR A 516 61.46 42.40 -58.12
N LEU A 517 61.04 43.63 -58.47
CA LEU A 517 59.70 44.13 -58.17
C LEU A 517 58.63 43.49 -59.07
N VAL A 518 58.94 43.23 -60.34
CA VAL A 518 57.96 42.86 -61.38
C VAL A 518 57.90 41.35 -61.65
N ASN A 519 59.01 40.60 -61.50
CA ASN A 519 59.12 39.21 -61.95
C ASN A 519 59.40 38.18 -60.84
N TYR A 520 59.65 38.59 -59.60
CA TYR A 520 59.93 37.65 -58.50
C TYR A 520 58.77 36.68 -58.24
N LYS A 521 59.04 35.36 -58.35
CA LYS A 521 58.05 34.27 -58.19
C LYS A 521 56.75 34.46 -59.00
N ARG A 522 56.81 35.19 -60.12
CA ARG A 522 55.65 35.59 -60.93
C ARG A 522 54.73 34.43 -61.29
N ASP A 523 55.26 33.30 -61.72
CA ASP A 523 54.45 32.13 -62.08
C ASP A 523 53.75 31.48 -60.88
N GLN A 524 54.36 31.53 -59.69
CA GLN A 524 53.76 31.07 -58.44
C GLN A 524 52.63 32.02 -57.99
N LEU A 525 52.78 33.33 -58.20
CA LEU A 525 51.72 34.31 -57.95
C LEU A 525 50.56 34.20 -58.96
N VAL A 526 50.85 33.86 -60.22
CA VAL A 526 49.81 33.59 -61.25
C VAL A 526 49.07 32.28 -60.94
N ALA A 527 49.78 31.21 -60.56
CA ALA A 527 49.18 29.94 -60.13
C ALA A 527 48.39 30.08 -58.82
N HIS A 528 48.88 30.88 -57.88
CA HIS A 528 48.14 31.22 -56.66
C HIS A 528 46.84 31.95 -56.98
N ARG A 529 46.90 32.97 -57.86
CA ARG A 529 45.71 33.70 -58.31
C ARG A 529 44.69 32.81 -59.02
N SER A 530 45.12 31.86 -59.84
CA SER A 530 44.18 30.92 -60.49
C SER A 530 43.57 29.95 -59.48
N ALA A 531 44.36 29.40 -58.55
CA ALA A 531 43.85 28.55 -57.47
C ALA A 531 42.88 29.29 -56.53
N SER A 532 43.22 30.52 -56.12
CA SER A 532 42.37 31.38 -55.29
C SER A 532 41.06 31.76 -55.99
N ASN A 533 41.10 32.05 -57.29
CA ASN A 533 39.89 32.27 -58.09
C ASN A 533 39.01 31.02 -58.15
N VAL A 534 39.61 29.83 -58.30
CA VAL A 534 38.86 28.55 -58.29
C VAL A 534 38.23 28.29 -56.93
N VAL A 535 38.98 28.39 -55.83
CA VAL A 535 38.43 28.18 -54.47
C VAL A 535 37.37 29.23 -54.12
N THR A 536 37.53 30.49 -54.52
CA THR A 536 36.49 31.53 -54.38
C THR A 536 35.23 31.19 -55.19
N SER A 537 35.40 30.67 -56.42
CA SER A 537 34.29 30.21 -57.24
C SER A 537 33.58 29.00 -56.62
N GLU A 538 34.33 28.03 -56.11
CA GLU A 538 33.79 26.85 -55.43
C GLU A 538 33.04 27.23 -54.15
N LEU A 539 33.58 28.13 -53.33
CA LEU A 539 32.91 28.68 -52.14
C LEU A 539 31.59 29.38 -52.50
N SER A 540 31.57 30.27 -53.50
CA SER A 540 30.32 30.94 -53.91
C SER A 540 29.27 29.97 -54.46
N VAL A 541 29.68 28.92 -55.17
CA VAL A 541 28.79 27.84 -55.63
C VAL A 541 28.26 27.01 -54.46
N LEU A 542 29.11 26.64 -53.50
CA LEU A 542 28.70 25.91 -52.29
C LEU A 542 27.75 26.75 -51.43
N GLN A 543 28.01 28.04 -51.27
CA GLN A 543 27.14 28.97 -50.54
C GLN A 543 25.76 29.09 -51.20
N ALA A 544 25.70 29.15 -52.53
CA ALA A 544 24.45 29.13 -53.28
C ALA A 544 23.71 27.78 -53.17
N GLN A 545 24.44 26.66 -53.20
CA GLN A 545 23.85 25.32 -53.00
C GLN A 545 23.31 25.14 -51.58
N ILE A 546 24.02 25.63 -50.55
CA ILE A 546 23.54 25.64 -49.17
C ILE A 546 22.26 26.48 -49.05
N ALA A 547 22.19 27.64 -49.70
CA ALA A 547 21.00 28.49 -49.69
C ALA A 547 19.77 27.79 -50.32
N GLU A 548 19.93 27.13 -51.48
CA GLU A 548 18.83 26.39 -52.12
C GLU A 548 18.45 25.11 -51.35
N VAL A 549 19.40 24.45 -50.69
CA VAL A 549 19.14 23.30 -49.80
C VAL A 549 18.40 23.74 -48.52
N VAL A 550 18.75 24.90 -47.94
CA VAL A 550 18.00 25.49 -46.82
C VAL A 550 16.58 25.88 -47.24
N LYS A 551 16.42 26.51 -48.41
CA LYS A 551 15.12 26.88 -48.97
C LYS A 551 14.22 25.65 -49.21
N THR A 552 14.74 24.64 -49.91
CA THR A 552 14.01 23.38 -50.18
C THR A 552 13.79 22.54 -48.92
N LYS A 553 14.61 22.72 -47.86
CA LYS A 553 14.30 22.21 -46.52
C LYS A 553 13.06 22.91 -45.96
N SER A 554 13.04 24.25 -45.90
CA SER A 554 11.89 25.00 -45.35
C SER A 554 10.59 24.73 -46.11
N GLU A 555 10.63 24.66 -47.44
CA GLU A 555 9.47 24.27 -48.27
C GLU A 555 8.96 22.86 -47.88
N GLY A 556 9.86 21.92 -47.57
CA GLY A 556 9.53 20.58 -47.08
C GLY A 556 9.00 20.54 -45.64
N GLU A 557 9.47 21.42 -44.76
CA GLU A 557 8.96 21.57 -43.40
C GLU A 557 7.55 22.18 -43.39
N ASP A 558 7.29 23.18 -44.24
CA ASP A 558 5.96 23.73 -44.47
C ASP A 558 5.00 22.68 -45.06
N GLU A 559 5.46 21.85 -46.01
CA GLU A 559 4.70 20.70 -46.53
C GLU A 559 4.33 19.70 -45.42
N VAL A 560 5.16 19.52 -44.39
CA VAL A 560 4.87 18.66 -43.21
C VAL A 560 3.90 19.35 -42.26
N GLN A 561 4.10 20.63 -41.95
CA GLN A 561 3.20 21.40 -41.07
C GLN A 561 1.78 21.47 -41.64
N LYS A 562 1.64 21.72 -42.94
CA LYS A 562 0.35 21.71 -43.63
C LYS A 562 -0.36 20.36 -43.53
N ALA A 563 0.37 19.26 -43.73
CA ALA A 563 -0.19 17.92 -43.62
C ALA A 563 -0.60 17.56 -42.17
N LEU A 564 0.13 18.06 -41.16
CA LEU A 564 -0.26 17.91 -39.74
C LEU A 564 -1.53 18.72 -39.40
N ALA A 565 -1.72 19.89 -39.99
CA ALA A 565 -2.96 20.66 -39.84
C ALA A 565 -4.16 20.00 -40.54
N GLU A 566 -3.94 19.45 -41.74
CA GLU A 566 -4.93 18.63 -42.46
C GLU A 566 -5.30 17.37 -41.66
N LEU A 567 -4.33 16.74 -40.99
CA LEU A 567 -4.55 15.58 -40.12
C LEU A 567 -5.40 15.94 -38.89
N GLY A 568 -5.07 17.04 -38.19
CA GLY A 568 -5.83 17.49 -37.01
C GLY A 568 -7.30 17.79 -37.35
N SER A 569 -7.56 18.44 -38.49
CA SER A 569 -8.93 18.66 -38.98
C SER A 569 -9.69 17.35 -39.24
N LEU A 570 -8.99 16.31 -39.71
CA LEU A 570 -9.56 15.01 -40.00
C LEU A 570 -9.79 14.17 -38.73
N GLU A 571 -8.91 14.31 -37.73
CA GLU A 571 -9.10 13.75 -36.38
C GLU A 571 -10.32 14.38 -35.67
N GLU A 572 -10.51 15.70 -35.77
CA GLU A 572 -11.71 16.39 -35.27
C GLU A 572 -13.00 15.89 -35.94
N GLU A 573 -13.01 15.76 -37.27
CA GLU A 573 -14.16 15.19 -37.97
C GLU A 573 -14.45 13.73 -37.55
N ILE A 574 -13.41 12.91 -37.37
CA ILE A 574 -13.54 11.54 -36.86
C ILE A 574 -14.11 11.53 -35.43
N GLY A 575 -13.74 12.48 -34.59
CA GLY A 575 -14.27 12.69 -33.25
C GLY A 575 -15.75 13.05 -33.24
N ALA A 576 -16.19 13.89 -34.20
CA ALA A 576 -17.57 14.35 -34.33
C ALA A 576 -18.59 13.27 -34.79
N ILE A 577 -18.13 12.13 -35.31
CA ILE A 577 -19.02 11.04 -35.80
C ILE A 577 -19.70 10.31 -34.64
N GLN A 578 -20.98 10.62 -34.43
CA GLN A 578 -21.88 9.90 -33.52
C GLN A 578 -22.30 8.54 -34.11
N LEU A 579 -21.75 7.45 -33.56
CA LEU A 579 -22.02 6.08 -34.01
C LEU A 579 -23.36 5.50 -33.55
N MET A 580 -23.95 6.05 -32.49
CA MET A 580 -25.26 5.66 -31.97
C MET A 580 -26.21 6.85 -31.97
N LYS A 581 -27.47 6.60 -32.35
CA LYS A 581 -28.58 7.52 -32.13
C LYS A 581 -29.79 6.74 -31.66
N ASP A 582 -30.46 7.23 -30.63
CA ASP A 582 -31.70 6.65 -30.08
C ASP A 582 -31.59 5.14 -29.75
N GLY A 583 -30.41 4.70 -29.28
CA GLY A 583 -30.11 3.29 -28.94
C GLY A 583 -29.73 2.38 -30.12
N HIS A 584 -29.75 2.88 -31.36
CA HIS A 584 -29.39 2.11 -32.55
C HIS A 584 -28.03 2.52 -33.14
N VAL A 585 -27.22 1.52 -33.52
CA VAL A 585 -25.92 1.72 -34.17
C VAL A 585 -26.13 2.11 -35.63
N ASN A 586 -25.68 3.30 -36.01
CA ASN A 586 -25.79 3.79 -37.38
C ASN A 586 -24.64 3.23 -38.24
N GLN A 587 -24.91 2.14 -38.96
CA GLN A 587 -23.92 1.48 -39.81
C GLN A 587 -23.34 2.38 -40.92
N ALA A 588 -24.06 3.42 -41.36
CA ALA A 588 -23.52 4.39 -42.31
C ALA A 588 -22.51 5.35 -41.65
N GLN A 589 -22.72 5.75 -40.39
CA GLN A 589 -21.73 6.48 -39.58
C GLN A 589 -20.49 5.61 -39.31
N VAL A 590 -20.67 4.32 -39.00
CA VAL A 590 -19.57 3.35 -38.86
C VAL A 590 -18.76 3.23 -40.17
N ALA A 591 -19.43 3.10 -41.32
CA ALA A 591 -18.79 3.01 -42.63
C ALA A 591 -18.18 4.34 -43.13
N ARG A 592 -18.63 5.50 -42.62
CA ARG A 592 -17.92 6.78 -42.78
C ARG A 592 -16.66 6.79 -41.92
N LYS A 593 -16.77 6.51 -40.62
CA LYS A 593 -15.64 6.55 -39.68
C LYS A 593 -14.52 5.60 -40.08
N ARG A 594 -14.82 4.40 -40.60
CA ARG A 594 -13.81 3.48 -41.13
C ARG A 594 -13.05 4.03 -42.34
N ARG A 595 -13.72 4.68 -43.29
CA ARG A 595 -13.05 5.33 -44.43
C ARG A 595 -12.18 6.50 -43.99
N MET A 596 -12.69 7.32 -43.07
CA MET A 596 -11.91 8.45 -42.54
C MET A 596 -10.70 7.98 -41.73
N HIS A 597 -10.78 6.86 -40.98
CA HIS A 597 -9.58 6.25 -40.38
C HIS A 597 -8.58 5.73 -41.43
N GLN A 598 -9.03 5.20 -42.57
CA GLN A 598 -8.13 4.81 -43.68
C GLN A 598 -7.49 6.03 -44.35
N GLU A 599 -8.22 7.14 -44.47
CA GLU A 599 -7.71 8.43 -44.94
C GLU A 599 -6.69 9.02 -43.93
N MET A 600 -6.92 8.86 -42.64
CA MET A 600 -6.00 9.20 -41.54
C MET A 600 -4.70 8.38 -41.59
N GLU A 601 -4.80 7.05 -41.76
CA GLU A 601 -3.66 6.14 -41.91
C GLU A 601 -2.81 6.49 -43.14
N ALA A 602 -3.44 6.75 -44.29
CA ALA A 602 -2.76 7.18 -45.50
C ALA A 602 -2.11 8.58 -45.35
N MET A 603 -2.74 9.50 -44.59
CA MET A 603 -2.17 10.81 -44.32
C MET A 603 -0.96 10.74 -43.36
N LEU A 604 -0.98 9.84 -42.38
CA LEU A 604 0.16 9.56 -41.49
C LEU A 604 1.35 8.98 -42.27
N GLU A 605 1.12 8.06 -43.21
CA GLU A 605 2.16 7.57 -44.14
C GLU A 605 2.69 8.71 -45.05
N GLY A 606 1.80 9.59 -45.53
CA GLY A 606 2.16 10.82 -46.25
C GLY A 606 3.00 11.80 -45.43
N ILE A 607 2.78 11.90 -44.13
CA ILE A 607 3.56 12.75 -43.21
C ILE A 607 4.95 12.16 -42.97
N GLU A 608 5.08 10.84 -42.76
CA GLU A 608 6.38 10.23 -42.49
C GLU A 608 7.25 10.11 -43.76
N THR A 609 6.65 9.94 -44.94
CA THR A 609 7.36 10.05 -46.23
C THR A 609 7.85 11.47 -46.50
N LYS A 610 7.08 12.52 -46.14
CA LYS A 610 7.57 13.91 -46.15
C LYS A 610 8.69 14.16 -45.13
N ARG A 611 8.56 13.67 -43.89
CA ARG A 611 9.61 13.81 -42.85
C ARG A 611 10.91 13.12 -43.23
N THR A 612 10.86 11.92 -43.80
CA THR A 612 12.06 11.23 -44.30
C THR A 612 12.70 11.95 -45.48
N ARG A 613 11.91 12.60 -46.36
CA ARG A 613 12.43 13.54 -47.37
C ARG A 613 13.14 14.74 -46.73
N VAL A 614 12.55 15.39 -45.72
CA VAL A 614 13.20 16.51 -44.98
C VAL A 614 14.52 16.08 -44.34
N ARG A 615 14.55 14.95 -43.61
CA ARG A 615 15.80 14.40 -43.03
C ARG A 615 16.89 14.15 -44.07
N THR A 616 16.50 13.74 -45.29
CA THR A 616 17.43 13.52 -46.43
C THR A 616 17.94 14.83 -47.06
N ILE A 617 17.25 15.95 -46.85
CA ILE A 617 17.72 17.29 -47.20
C ILE A 617 18.66 17.82 -46.10
N GLU A 618 18.35 17.55 -44.83
CA GLU A 618 19.21 17.91 -43.69
C GLU A 618 20.60 17.26 -43.74
N THR A 619 20.71 15.97 -44.09
CA THR A 619 22.03 15.33 -44.24
C THR A 619 22.86 16.00 -45.34
N LYS A 620 22.24 16.33 -46.47
CA LYS A 620 22.89 17.07 -47.57
C LYS A 620 23.30 18.49 -47.17
N GLN A 621 22.51 19.15 -46.33
CA GLN A 621 22.87 20.45 -45.75
C GLN A 621 24.16 20.35 -44.92
N GLN A 622 24.27 19.32 -44.07
CA GLN A 622 25.46 19.07 -43.25
C GLN A 622 26.68 18.70 -44.10
N GLU A 623 26.50 17.85 -45.12
CA GLU A 623 27.54 17.49 -46.10
C GLU A 623 28.10 18.75 -46.80
N LEU A 624 27.23 19.60 -47.36
CA LEU A 624 27.64 20.85 -48.02
C LEU A 624 28.31 21.85 -47.07
N GLN A 625 27.80 21.98 -45.84
CA GLN A 625 28.43 22.84 -44.81
C GLN A 625 29.83 22.34 -44.43
N SER A 626 30.05 21.02 -44.35
CA SER A 626 31.36 20.44 -44.09
C SER A 626 32.35 20.73 -45.23
N LEU A 627 31.89 20.63 -46.48
CA LEU A 627 32.69 20.91 -47.68
C LEU A 627 33.00 22.40 -47.86
N HIS A 628 32.05 23.29 -47.52
CA HIS A 628 32.29 24.73 -47.47
C HIS A 628 33.40 25.07 -46.47
N LYS A 629 33.34 24.52 -45.25
CA LYS A 629 34.39 24.73 -44.23
C LYS A 629 35.77 24.22 -44.70
N GLN A 630 35.82 23.05 -45.33
CA GLN A 630 37.07 22.54 -45.92
C GLN A 630 37.65 23.55 -46.94
N LYS A 631 36.79 24.10 -47.80
CA LYS A 631 37.20 25.08 -48.84
C LYS A 631 37.64 26.43 -48.26
N GLU A 632 37.04 26.88 -47.16
CA GLU A 632 37.55 28.04 -46.42
C GLU A 632 38.96 27.78 -45.84
N ASP A 633 39.21 26.58 -45.31
CA ASP A 633 40.51 26.23 -44.73
C ASP A 633 41.59 26.00 -45.82
N GLU A 634 41.20 25.52 -47.01
CA GLU A 634 42.03 25.56 -48.22
C GLU A 634 42.38 27.01 -48.62
N MET A 635 41.40 27.94 -48.59
CA MET A 635 41.63 29.37 -48.89
C MET A 635 42.58 30.02 -47.87
N LYS A 636 42.37 29.80 -46.57
CA LYS A 636 43.30 30.23 -45.50
C LYS A 636 44.69 29.62 -45.66
N GLY A 637 44.80 28.43 -46.27
CA GLY A 637 46.07 27.82 -46.67
C GLY A 637 46.78 28.62 -47.77
N LEU A 638 46.06 28.95 -48.84
CA LEU A 638 46.55 29.79 -49.95
C LEU A 638 46.95 31.19 -49.47
N GLU A 639 46.16 31.86 -48.63
CA GLU A 639 46.48 33.21 -48.12
C GLU A 639 47.82 33.26 -47.39
N ARG A 640 48.10 32.27 -46.53
CA ARG A 640 49.38 32.15 -45.82
C ARG A 640 50.56 31.97 -46.79
N GLN A 641 50.39 31.23 -47.88
CA GLN A 641 51.42 31.08 -48.91
C GLN A 641 51.69 32.40 -49.67
N LEU A 642 50.66 33.18 -49.97
CA LEU A 642 50.81 34.51 -50.59
C LEU A 642 51.57 35.48 -49.69
N VAL A 643 51.21 35.56 -48.40
CA VAL A 643 51.92 36.39 -47.42
C VAL A 643 53.39 35.98 -47.33
N GLN A 644 53.70 34.68 -47.30
CA GLN A 644 55.07 34.18 -47.28
C GLN A 644 55.87 34.59 -48.53
N ILE A 645 55.28 34.51 -49.72
CA ILE A 645 55.93 34.94 -50.98
C ILE A 645 56.22 36.46 -50.96
N LEU A 646 55.29 37.28 -50.48
CA LEU A 646 55.43 38.73 -50.39
C LEU A 646 56.51 39.14 -49.37
N VAL A 647 56.57 38.49 -48.20
CA VAL A 647 57.62 38.73 -47.20
C VAL A 647 59.00 38.33 -47.74
N GLU A 648 59.11 37.22 -48.48
CA GLU A 648 60.37 36.82 -49.13
C GLU A 648 60.79 37.83 -50.21
N GLN A 649 59.84 38.38 -50.98
CA GLN A 649 60.11 39.43 -51.97
C GLN A 649 60.61 40.73 -51.29
N GLN A 650 59.94 41.18 -50.22
CA GLN A 650 60.37 42.36 -49.46
C GLN A 650 61.78 42.17 -48.86
N LYS A 651 62.09 40.98 -48.36
CA LYS A 651 63.41 40.62 -47.84
C LYS A 651 64.50 40.65 -48.92
N GLN A 652 64.21 40.19 -50.14
CA GLN A 652 65.15 40.29 -51.27
C GLN A 652 65.31 41.75 -51.76
N LEU A 653 64.23 42.53 -51.82
CA LEU A 653 64.28 43.96 -52.17
C LEU A 653 65.07 44.77 -51.12
N LEU A 654 64.91 44.50 -49.81
CA LEU A 654 65.78 45.07 -48.78
C LEU A 654 67.24 44.62 -48.96
N THR A 655 67.48 43.35 -49.28
CA THR A 655 68.85 42.84 -49.51
C THR A 655 69.52 43.59 -50.67
N LEU A 656 68.80 43.82 -51.77
CA LEU A 656 69.28 44.65 -52.88
C LEU A 656 69.48 46.11 -52.45
N VAL A 657 68.48 46.77 -51.86
CA VAL A 657 68.62 48.19 -51.43
C VAL A 657 69.72 48.38 -50.38
N THR A 658 70.03 47.37 -49.57
CA THR A 658 71.20 47.40 -48.67
C THR A 658 72.52 47.13 -49.41
N SER A 659 72.57 46.24 -50.42
CA SER A 659 73.77 46.07 -51.25
C SER A 659 74.10 47.34 -52.02
N VAL A 660 73.08 48.00 -52.58
CA VAL A 660 73.13 49.37 -53.15
C VAL A 660 73.73 50.36 -52.17
N LYS A 661 73.28 50.34 -50.91
CA LYS A 661 73.80 51.24 -49.87
C LYS A 661 75.27 50.94 -49.52
N THR A 662 75.72 49.69 -49.70
CA THR A 662 77.13 49.31 -49.55
C THR A 662 78.01 49.59 -50.76
N THR A 663 77.52 49.53 -52.01
CA THR A 663 78.26 50.05 -53.19
C THR A 663 78.34 51.57 -53.15
N SER A 664 77.20 52.22 -52.86
CA SER A 664 77.01 53.66 -52.60
C SER A 664 77.89 54.25 -51.47
N SER A 665 78.67 53.42 -50.78
CA SER A 665 79.66 53.81 -49.76
C SER A 665 81.03 53.13 -49.91
N SER A 666 81.10 51.93 -50.50
CA SER A 666 82.34 51.25 -50.91
C SER A 666 83.19 52.15 -51.80
N ASN A 667 82.56 52.80 -52.79
CA ASN A 667 83.21 53.79 -53.62
C ASN A 667 83.39 55.17 -52.91
N ARG A 668 83.75 55.13 -51.61
CA ARG A 668 84.51 56.19 -50.92
C ARG A 668 85.88 55.72 -50.34
N SER A 669 86.30 54.45 -50.48
CA SER A 669 87.56 53.81 -49.93
C SER A 669 89.00 53.91 -50.58
N SER A 670 89.25 53.86 -51.91
CA SER A 670 90.60 53.80 -52.55
C SER A 670 90.89 54.58 -53.90
N SER A 671 90.91 55.94 -53.95
CA SER A 671 91.42 56.76 -55.09
C SER A 671 92.11 58.07 -54.62
N VAL A 672 93.34 58.45 -54.97
CA VAL A 672 94.41 57.69 -55.65
C VAL A 672 95.63 57.54 -54.68
N PRO A 673 96.91 57.90 -54.93
CA PRO A 673 98.00 57.01 -54.50
C PRO A 673 98.88 57.52 -53.35
N ALA A 674 99.34 56.56 -52.55
CA ALA A 674 100.69 56.42 -52.02
C ALA A 674 100.87 54.94 -51.68
#